data_AF-A0A8S9BH44-F1
#
_entry.id   AF-A0A8S9BH44-F1
#
_cell.length_a   1.000
_cell.length_b   1.000
_cell.length_c   1.000
_cell.angle_alpha   90.00
_cell.angle_beta   90.00
_cell.angle_gamma   90.00
#
_symmetry.space_group_name_H-M   'P 1'
#
loop_
_entity.id
_entity.type
_entity.pdbx_description
1 polymer ?
#
loop_
_entity_poly.entity_id
_entity_poly.type
_entity_poly.pdbx_seq_one_letter_code
_entity_poly.pdbx_strand_id
1 'polypeptide(L)'
;MVFGWGESEQAYQQSQDPNQQFHNESHFGHEALAGAASFGAFKIFEDRQRAEGKPISHQFAKELLVGLAGAEVDKLAETKGMDFIDREKAKHHAKQNAERMYDDHYINGQNADQYDPEDKDKTPRHLQFNITATPEPNTVLPSLGALSTASITAPNLRKPVVVSINLSNPAVFQASPPLLPISHESSTMVRNSTNSLRGSASNLSLRSSRIEEENSTTIRARITELEAQIADLKASNAADKKEPLVATTETYKMPPPPAPISFQSMLERSVTIPHTARGGNDRGHSQYTGLGDQNYMYYTKADETTDTQRPMVSEGNTYAQNAQALFGDSATSARSTFNTENGNDHHMEWKQADYRPIISSSESHTKSLFEKYNDTLREHHQQPKKSLITKGLVSEGTTLKSPEAYAQPFCDFLTENPTVFHAVDYFEHKLKAAGFKKLSERKTWTEELELGGKYFVSRNGSSLIAFAIGKGYKSGNGVAMAAGHVDALTARLKPVSTKKTSAGYVQLGVAPYASALNTTWWDRDLGIGGRVVVKDKESGKITTKLVKLAWPIARIPTLAPHFGVGMLGTNNAETQAVPIIGLDNSDLESTDEEFKNFTLGAEGTFAATQPPKLVRAIAGELSITDYSSIINWELELFDTQPAQVGGLEKEFIFAGRVDDKICSWVAIEGLIASASAPSGDDGIVKLVGVFDDEEIGSLLRQGARGNFLPGTIERIAEAFSKSGSSANILSQTYANSFLLSADVTHAVNPNFLSKYLEGHAPRLNVGLTVAADSNGHMTTDSVSTALFTRIAEKCDSKLQIFQIRNDSRSGGTVGPMLSSAMGVRAIDAGIAQLSMHSIRATVGNLDPGLGVKIFKGLFDHFESVDKEFE
;
A
#
# COMPACT_ATOMS: atom_id res chain seq x y z
N MET A 1 23.08 7.29 -8.87
CA MET A 1 23.01 6.80 -7.48
C MET A 1 21.84 5.85 -7.40
N VAL A 2 22.01 4.71 -6.73
CA VAL A 2 21.00 3.62 -6.63
C VAL A 2 20.85 3.29 -5.15
N PHE A 3 19.62 3.18 -4.66
CA PHE A 3 19.32 2.73 -3.30
C PHE A 3 19.03 1.23 -3.28
N GLY A 4 19.34 0.58 -2.17
CA GLY A 4 19.22 -0.87 -2.02
C GLY A 4 17.78 -1.37 -1.97
N TRP A 5 17.53 -2.51 -2.62
CA TRP A 5 16.29 -3.29 -2.51
C TRP A 5 16.52 -4.73 -2.01
N GLY A 6 17.76 -5.23 -2.05
CA GLY A 6 18.08 -6.65 -1.77
C GLY A 6 18.12 -7.06 -0.30
N GLU A 7 18.32 -6.15 0.64
CA GLU A 7 18.42 -6.49 2.08
C GLU A 7 17.08 -7.00 2.63
N SER A 8 15.95 -6.50 2.10
CA SER A 8 14.61 -7.02 2.42
C SER A 8 14.38 -8.45 1.90
N GLU A 9 14.99 -8.79 0.76
CA GLU A 9 14.91 -10.12 0.14
C GLU A 9 15.76 -11.13 0.93
N GLN A 10 16.92 -10.70 1.45
CA GLN A 10 17.76 -11.52 2.32
C GLN A 10 17.14 -11.77 3.71
N ALA A 11 16.56 -10.76 4.35
CA ALA A 11 15.83 -10.93 5.61
C ALA A 11 14.63 -11.89 5.45
N TYR A 12 13.92 -11.80 4.31
CA TYR A 12 12.85 -12.73 3.98
C TYR A 12 13.36 -14.17 3.75
N GLN A 13 14.48 -14.35 3.05
CA GLN A 13 15.08 -15.68 2.84
C GLN A 13 15.61 -16.31 4.13
N GLN A 14 16.24 -15.52 5.01
CA GLN A 14 16.68 -16.00 6.34
C GLN A 14 15.49 -16.45 7.21
N SER A 15 14.31 -15.84 7.06
CA SER A 15 13.09 -16.25 7.79
C SER A 15 12.53 -17.63 7.40
N GLN A 16 13.11 -18.31 6.40
CA GLN A 16 12.69 -19.64 5.95
C GLN A 16 13.71 -20.77 6.21
N ASP A 17 14.85 -20.50 6.87
CA ASP A 17 15.76 -21.57 7.34
C ASP A 17 15.17 -22.24 8.60
N PRO A 18 14.84 -23.55 8.58
CA PRO A 18 14.23 -24.23 9.74
C PRO A 18 15.14 -24.38 10.96
N ASN A 19 16.44 -24.09 10.86
CA ASN A 19 17.45 -24.44 11.88
C ASN A 19 17.97 -23.28 12.74
N GLN A 20 17.50 -22.03 12.55
CA GLN A 20 18.03 -20.88 13.29
C GLN A 20 17.04 -20.34 14.35
N GLN A 21 17.47 -20.38 15.61
CA GLN A 21 16.90 -19.58 16.69
C GLN A 21 17.63 -18.23 16.74
N PHE A 22 16.90 -17.11 16.87
CA PHE A 22 16.94 -16.22 18.05
C PHE A 22 16.32 -14.82 17.81
N HIS A 23 15.75 -14.29 18.91
CA HIS A 23 15.57 -12.90 19.36
C HIS A 23 15.13 -11.73 18.44
N ASN A 24 14.27 -10.89 19.04
CA ASN A 24 13.82 -9.55 18.61
C ASN A 24 15.01 -8.55 18.60
N GLU A 25 14.95 -7.33 18.03
CA GLU A 25 13.81 -6.42 17.74
C GLU A 25 13.95 -5.72 16.37
N SER A 26 12.93 -4.99 15.91
CA SER A 26 12.99 -4.26 14.63
C SER A 26 12.43 -2.84 14.67
N HIS A 27 13.30 -1.85 14.48
CA HIS A 27 13.00 -0.64 13.71
C HIS A 27 14.31 -0.14 13.05
N PHE A 28 14.21 0.49 11.88
CA PHE A 28 15.35 0.82 11.00
C PHE A 28 16.17 2.02 11.53
N GLY A 29 16.80 1.86 12.70
CA GLY A 29 17.35 2.97 13.52
C GLY A 29 18.87 3.03 13.65
N HIS A 30 19.55 1.90 13.92
CA HIS A 30 21.00 1.89 14.19
C HIS A 30 21.80 0.89 13.34
N GLU A 31 21.24 -0.26 12.98
CA GLU A 31 22.00 -1.32 12.29
C GLU A 31 22.35 -1.01 10.84
N ALA A 32 21.44 -0.38 10.08
CA ALA A 32 21.73 0.06 8.72
C ALA A 32 22.78 1.19 8.67
N LEU A 33 22.77 2.08 9.68
CA LEU A 33 23.81 3.10 9.84
C LEU A 33 25.15 2.46 10.26
N ALA A 34 25.09 1.43 11.11
CA ALA A 34 26.26 0.65 11.48
C ALA A 34 26.87 -0.06 10.27
N GLY A 35 26.09 -0.77 9.46
CA GLY A 35 26.54 -1.43 8.23
C GLY A 35 27.14 -0.45 7.22
N ALA A 36 26.49 0.70 7.00
CA ALA A 36 27.02 1.76 6.14
C ALA A 36 28.36 2.32 6.66
N ALA A 37 28.49 2.50 7.97
CA ALA A 37 29.73 2.96 8.60
C ALA A 37 30.85 1.91 8.56
N SER A 38 30.55 0.63 8.81
CA SER A 38 31.50 -0.49 8.68
C SER A 38 32.00 -0.61 7.24
N PHE A 39 31.10 -0.55 6.25
CA PHE A 39 31.47 -0.60 4.83
C PHE A 39 32.32 0.60 4.41
N GLY A 40 31.95 1.81 4.85
CA GLY A 40 32.75 3.03 4.63
C GLY A 40 34.14 2.93 5.23
N ALA A 41 34.24 2.48 6.49
CA ALA A 41 35.50 2.25 7.19
C ALA A 41 36.38 1.20 6.49
N PHE A 42 35.78 0.07 6.07
CA PHE A 42 36.46 -1.01 5.36
C PHE A 42 37.08 -0.52 4.05
N LYS A 43 36.31 0.26 3.27
CA LYS A 43 36.82 0.85 2.03
C LYS A 43 37.93 1.87 2.28
N ILE A 44 37.77 2.77 3.26
CA ILE A 44 38.81 3.75 3.63
C ILE A 44 40.10 3.05 4.07
N PHE A 45 39.98 1.93 4.79
CA PHE A 45 41.11 1.09 5.16
C PHE A 45 41.78 0.46 3.92
N GLU A 46 41.04 -0.21 3.04
CA GLU A 46 41.62 -0.82 1.83
C GLU A 46 42.32 0.20 0.92
N ASP A 47 41.63 1.31 0.58
CA ASP A 47 42.15 2.35 -0.30
C ASP A 47 43.43 2.98 0.30
N ARG A 48 43.53 3.00 1.64
CA ARG A 48 44.74 3.43 2.35
C ARG A 48 45.86 2.38 2.34
N GLN A 49 45.57 1.08 2.55
CA GLN A 49 46.61 0.05 2.49
C GLN A 49 47.19 -0.10 1.07
N ARG A 50 46.35 0.01 0.03
CA ARG A 50 46.79 0.07 -1.37
C ARG A 50 47.69 1.29 -1.67
N ALA A 51 47.51 2.39 -0.93
CA ALA A 51 48.31 3.61 -1.09
C ALA A 51 49.59 3.63 -0.23
N GLU A 52 49.62 2.96 0.92
CA GLU A 52 50.78 2.92 1.83
C GLU A 52 51.71 1.70 1.62
N GLY A 53 51.21 0.62 0.99
CA GLY A 53 52.02 -0.46 0.42
C GLY A 53 52.87 -1.25 1.43
N LYS A 54 52.35 -1.47 2.64
CA LYS A 54 53.08 -2.13 3.75
C LYS A 54 52.21 -3.20 4.39
N PRO A 55 52.80 -4.35 4.78
CA PRO A 55 52.09 -5.34 5.57
C PRO A 55 51.83 -4.82 6.99
N ILE A 56 50.69 -5.19 7.57
CA ILE A 56 50.33 -4.88 8.96
C ILE A 56 49.72 -6.09 9.66
N SER A 57 49.83 -6.14 11.00
CA SER A 57 49.23 -7.21 11.80
C SER A 57 47.71 -7.10 11.84
N HIS A 58 47.04 -8.25 11.86
CA HIS A 58 45.58 -8.32 11.89
C HIS A 58 44.95 -7.60 13.08
N GLN A 59 45.59 -7.60 14.25
CA GLN A 59 45.10 -6.86 15.42
C GLN A 59 45.12 -5.33 15.20
N PHE A 60 46.23 -4.78 14.68
CA PHE A 60 46.31 -3.34 14.39
C PHE A 60 45.33 -2.93 13.27
N ALA A 61 45.10 -3.82 12.30
CA ALA A 61 44.09 -3.61 11.27
C ALA A 61 42.67 -3.51 11.85
N LYS A 62 42.28 -4.44 12.74
CA LYS A 62 40.99 -4.40 13.44
C LYS A 62 40.82 -3.12 14.26
N GLU A 63 41.80 -2.77 15.09
CA GLU A 63 41.74 -1.55 15.92
C GLU A 63 41.55 -0.28 15.07
N LEU A 64 42.23 -0.19 13.91
CA LEU A 64 42.08 0.92 12.96
C LEU A 64 40.70 0.94 12.29
N LEU A 65 40.17 -0.22 11.87
CA LEU A 65 38.83 -0.37 11.29
C LEU A 65 37.72 -0.03 12.29
N VAL A 66 37.84 -0.50 13.53
CA VAL A 66 36.97 -0.20 14.67
C VAL A 66 36.95 1.29 14.99
N GLY A 67 38.10 1.96 14.89
CA GLY A 67 38.21 3.42 15.03
C GLY A 67 37.49 4.17 13.90
N LEU A 68 37.74 3.78 12.65
CA LEU A 68 37.11 4.37 11.46
C LEU A 68 35.58 4.18 11.46
N ALA A 69 35.10 2.99 11.80
CA ALA A 69 33.67 2.68 11.84
C ALA A 69 32.94 3.50 12.92
N GLY A 70 33.56 3.66 14.11
CA GLY A 70 33.03 4.53 15.16
C GLY A 70 32.92 5.99 14.72
N ALA A 71 33.95 6.52 14.05
CA ALA A 71 33.98 7.90 13.56
C ALA A 71 32.96 8.17 12.43
N GLU A 72 32.73 7.20 11.54
CA GLU A 72 31.72 7.33 10.49
C GLU A 72 30.30 7.23 11.07
N VAL A 73 30.05 6.41 12.11
CA VAL A 73 28.79 6.46 12.87
C VAL A 73 28.58 7.82 13.54
N ASP A 74 29.61 8.40 14.18
CA ASP A 74 29.50 9.73 14.82
C ASP A 74 29.05 10.80 13.81
N LYS A 75 29.69 10.84 12.64
CA LYS A 75 29.38 11.73 11.51
C LYS A 75 27.99 11.50 10.91
N LEU A 76 27.55 10.24 10.81
CA LEU A 76 26.21 9.90 10.33
C LEU A 76 25.13 10.26 11.36
N ALA A 77 25.36 10.00 12.66
CA ALA A 77 24.43 10.37 13.73
C ALA A 77 24.23 11.89 13.81
N GLU A 78 25.32 12.67 13.69
CA GLU A 78 25.27 14.14 13.68
C GLU A 78 24.56 14.73 12.45
N THR A 79 24.58 14.04 11.31
CA THR A 79 23.85 14.45 10.09
C THR A 79 22.45 13.87 9.97
N LYS A 80 22.03 13.01 10.91
CA LYS A 80 20.70 12.37 10.94
C LYS A 80 19.85 12.68 12.17
N GLY A 81 20.43 13.23 13.24
CA GLY A 81 19.70 13.67 14.44
C GLY A 81 19.30 12.51 15.36
N MET A 82 20.20 11.54 15.56
CA MET A 82 19.97 10.42 16.50
C MET A 82 20.10 10.86 17.97
N ASP A 83 19.45 10.12 18.87
CA ASP A 83 19.73 10.23 20.30
C ASP A 83 21.05 9.55 20.71
N PHE A 84 21.42 9.70 21.98
CA PHE A 84 22.67 9.15 22.51
C PHE A 84 22.69 7.61 22.62
N ILE A 85 21.55 6.99 22.94
CA ILE A 85 21.46 5.54 23.17
C ILE A 85 21.60 4.81 21.83
N ASP A 86 20.87 5.25 20.80
CA ASP A 86 20.95 4.63 19.48
C ASP A 86 22.27 4.97 18.76
N ARG A 87 22.91 6.12 19.04
CA ARG A 87 24.26 6.46 18.55
C ARG A 87 25.31 5.48 19.11
N GLU A 88 25.25 5.14 20.39
CA GLU A 88 26.20 4.18 20.99
C GLU A 88 25.90 2.71 20.60
N LYS A 89 24.61 2.32 20.44
CA LYS A 89 24.27 1.02 19.82
C LYS A 89 24.82 0.91 18.40
N ALA A 90 24.61 1.95 17.57
CA ALA A 90 25.12 2.00 16.20
C ALA A 90 26.65 1.84 16.18
N LYS A 91 27.39 2.51 17.06
CA LYS A 91 28.85 2.32 17.19
C LYS A 91 29.22 0.89 17.56
N HIS A 92 28.52 0.28 18.51
CA HIS A 92 28.84 -1.07 18.97
C HIS A 92 28.65 -2.08 17.83
N HIS A 93 27.53 -2.01 17.11
CA HIS A 93 27.25 -2.88 15.97
C HIS A 93 28.21 -2.58 14.80
N ALA A 94 28.57 -1.31 14.55
CA ALA A 94 29.49 -0.93 13.48
C ALA A 94 30.91 -1.48 13.70
N LYS A 95 31.35 -1.53 14.95
CA LYS A 95 32.64 -2.10 15.34
C LYS A 95 32.66 -3.61 15.17
N GLN A 96 31.68 -4.32 15.73
CA GLN A 96 31.57 -5.77 15.56
C GLN A 96 31.45 -6.17 14.07
N ASN A 97 30.68 -5.42 13.27
CA ASN A 97 30.55 -5.68 11.84
C ASN A 97 31.84 -5.40 11.08
N ALA A 98 32.60 -4.35 11.43
CA ALA A 98 33.90 -4.08 10.82
C ALA A 98 34.97 -5.15 11.16
N GLU A 99 34.96 -5.66 12.40
CA GLU A 99 35.82 -6.78 12.81
C GLU A 99 35.44 -8.08 12.09
N ARG A 100 34.14 -8.41 12.02
CA ARG A 100 33.65 -9.61 11.32
C ARG A 100 33.93 -9.54 9.82
N MET A 101 33.68 -8.41 9.17
CA MET A 101 34.06 -8.18 7.78
C MET A 101 35.56 -8.38 7.55
N TYR A 102 36.41 -8.01 8.52
CA TYR A 102 37.86 -8.23 8.42
C TYR A 102 38.24 -9.71 8.57
N ASP A 103 37.65 -10.41 9.53
CA ASP A 103 37.88 -11.84 9.74
C ASP A 103 37.44 -12.68 8.55
N ASP A 104 36.24 -12.43 8.02
CA ASP A 104 35.67 -13.15 6.87
C ASP A 104 36.37 -12.86 5.55
N HIS A 105 37.14 -11.76 5.44
CA HIS A 105 37.90 -11.42 4.24
C HIS A 105 39.38 -11.82 4.29
N TYR A 106 40.00 -11.81 5.49
CA TYR A 106 41.46 -11.90 5.62
C TYR A 106 41.97 -12.96 6.61
N ILE A 107 41.13 -13.57 7.45
CA ILE A 107 41.57 -14.57 8.45
C ILE A 107 40.92 -15.94 8.23
N ASN A 108 39.59 -15.97 8.02
CA ASN A 108 38.80 -17.19 7.88
C ASN A 108 39.11 -17.95 6.58
N GLY A 109 40.14 -18.79 6.64
CA GLY A 109 40.55 -19.72 5.58
C GLY A 109 42.02 -19.67 5.17
N GLN A 110 42.84 -18.76 5.73
CA GLN A 110 44.22 -18.55 5.24
C GLN A 110 45.33 -18.58 6.31
N ASN A 111 44.99 -18.55 7.60
CA ASN A 111 45.92 -18.90 8.70
C ASN A 111 47.26 -18.11 8.70
N ALA A 112 47.19 -16.81 8.41
CA ALA A 112 48.31 -15.87 8.42
C ALA A 112 48.26 -14.94 9.65
N ASP A 113 49.42 -14.42 10.08
CA ASP A 113 49.53 -13.47 11.20
C ASP A 113 49.46 -11.99 10.77
N GLN A 114 49.59 -11.72 9.46
CA GLN A 114 49.66 -10.39 8.88
C GLN A 114 48.97 -10.34 7.51
N TYR A 115 48.41 -9.18 7.17
CA TYR A 115 47.86 -8.89 5.85
C TYR A 115 48.93 -8.23 4.96
N ASP A 116 49.09 -8.74 3.73
CA ASP A 116 49.99 -8.20 2.70
C ASP A 116 49.17 -7.68 1.49
N PRO A 117 49.24 -6.38 1.13
CA PRO A 117 48.48 -5.80 0.03
C PRO A 117 48.99 -6.12 -1.39
N GLU A 118 50.16 -6.77 -1.56
CA GLU A 118 50.70 -7.16 -2.89
C GLU A 118 50.34 -8.61 -3.30
N ASP A 119 49.69 -9.38 -2.44
CA ASP A 119 49.33 -10.79 -2.67
C ASP A 119 48.11 -10.95 -3.61
N LYS A 120 48.41 -10.99 -4.92
CA LYS A 120 47.42 -10.85 -6.01
C LYS A 120 46.42 -12.00 -6.14
N ASP A 121 46.72 -13.19 -5.62
CA ASP A 121 45.79 -14.33 -5.64
C ASP A 121 44.64 -14.19 -4.62
N LYS A 122 44.68 -13.16 -3.76
CA LYS A 122 43.71 -12.91 -2.68
C LYS A 122 42.70 -11.79 -2.96
N THR A 123 42.74 -11.17 -4.15
CA THR A 123 41.83 -10.05 -4.48
C THR A 123 40.47 -10.54 -5.01
N PRO A 124 39.32 -10.12 -4.44
CA PRO A 124 38.00 -10.55 -4.92
C PRO A 124 37.69 -10.12 -6.35
N ARG A 125 37.11 -11.05 -7.13
CA ARG A 125 36.84 -10.85 -8.57
C ARG A 125 35.75 -9.81 -8.91
N HIS A 126 35.06 -9.24 -7.91
CA HIS A 126 33.95 -8.28 -8.13
C HIS A 126 34.40 -6.81 -8.26
N LEU A 127 35.71 -6.52 -8.24
CA LEU A 127 36.27 -5.17 -8.41
C LEU A 127 37.32 -5.04 -9.54
N GLN A 128 37.56 -6.10 -10.32
CA GLN A 128 38.55 -6.07 -11.42
C GLN A 128 37.99 -5.42 -12.70
N PHE A 129 38.23 -4.12 -12.89
CA PHE A 129 38.15 -3.47 -14.20
C PHE A 129 39.51 -3.55 -14.92
N ASN A 130 39.62 -4.41 -15.94
CA ASN A 130 40.87 -4.56 -16.69
C ASN A 130 41.08 -3.41 -17.69
N ILE A 131 42.20 -2.71 -17.55
CA ILE A 131 42.75 -1.79 -18.55
C ILE A 131 44.14 -2.28 -18.95
N THR A 132 44.27 -2.92 -20.11
CA THR A 132 45.43 -2.80 -21.04
C THR A 132 45.29 -3.74 -22.23
N ALA A 133 45.57 -3.22 -23.43
CA ALA A 133 46.02 -3.98 -24.59
C ALA A 133 46.85 -3.03 -25.46
N THR A 134 48.06 -3.42 -25.86
CA THR A 134 48.96 -2.62 -26.71
C THR A 134 49.46 -3.46 -27.91
N PRO A 135 49.72 -2.84 -29.08
CA PRO A 135 49.80 -3.56 -30.35
C PRO A 135 51.23 -3.88 -30.82
N GLU A 136 51.32 -4.77 -31.82
CA GLU A 136 52.48 -5.06 -32.69
C GLU A 136 52.02 -5.07 -34.17
N PRO A 137 52.92 -5.00 -35.19
CA PRO A 137 52.68 -4.08 -36.32
C PRO A 137 52.59 -4.68 -37.75
N ASN A 138 52.36 -3.77 -38.72
CA ASN A 138 52.35 -3.90 -40.19
C ASN A 138 51.02 -4.45 -40.80
N THR A 139 50.54 -4.03 -41.99
CA THR A 139 51.14 -3.18 -43.05
C THR A 139 50.09 -2.38 -43.87
N VAL A 140 50.31 -1.08 -44.10
CA VAL A 140 49.92 -0.22 -45.26
C VAL A 140 48.43 -0.10 -45.72
N LEU A 141 47.83 1.07 -45.41
CA LEU A 141 47.28 2.16 -46.29
C LEU A 141 46.64 1.86 -47.67
N PRO A 142 45.79 2.76 -48.24
CA PRO A 142 45.53 4.19 -47.93
C PRO A 142 44.01 4.48 -47.69
N SER A 143 43.33 5.66 -47.75
CA SER A 143 43.53 7.14 -47.87
C SER A 143 42.15 7.82 -47.69
N LEU A 144 41.89 9.12 -47.40
CA LEU A 144 42.64 10.30 -46.88
C LEU A 144 41.60 11.42 -46.53
N GLY A 145 41.98 12.45 -45.75
CA GLY A 145 41.17 13.67 -45.46
C GLY A 145 40.73 13.78 -43.99
N ALA A 146 41.35 14.52 -43.05
CA ALA A 146 41.93 15.88 -43.01
C ALA A 146 40.84 16.98 -42.85
N LEU A 147 40.93 18.00 -41.96
CA LEU A 147 41.98 18.54 -41.05
C LEU A 147 41.44 18.61 -39.57
N SER A 148 42.15 18.78 -38.43
CA SER A 148 43.33 19.58 -37.98
C SER A 148 43.06 21.10 -37.86
N THR A 149 43.50 21.90 -36.86
CA THR A 149 44.42 21.78 -35.67
C THR A 149 44.11 22.99 -34.70
N ALA A 150 44.61 23.24 -33.46
CA ALA A 150 45.63 22.70 -32.52
C ALA A 150 45.29 23.07 -31.02
N SER A 151 46.27 23.41 -30.15
CA SER A 151 46.17 23.59 -28.67
C SER A 151 46.76 24.92 -28.13
N ILE A 152 46.60 25.21 -26.81
CA ILE A 152 47.47 26.10 -25.99
C ILE A 152 47.55 25.61 -24.52
N THR A 153 48.66 25.90 -23.82
CA THR A 153 49.01 25.40 -22.46
C THR A 153 49.07 26.49 -21.38
N ALA A 154 49.06 26.11 -20.10
CA ALA A 154 49.12 27.00 -18.93
C ALA A 154 50.50 27.04 -18.22
N PRO A 155 50.81 28.06 -17.39
CA PRO A 155 52.02 28.09 -16.57
C PRO A 155 51.80 28.22 -15.04
N ASN A 156 52.46 27.34 -14.27
CA ASN A 156 53.30 27.61 -13.07
C ASN A 156 52.76 28.33 -11.80
N LEU A 157 53.22 28.03 -10.56
CA LEU A 157 53.76 26.80 -9.92
C LEU A 157 53.97 27.03 -8.39
N ARG A 158 53.83 25.96 -7.59
CA ARG A 158 54.30 25.75 -6.18
C ARG A 158 53.47 26.29 -4.97
N LYS A 159 53.61 25.50 -3.89
CA LYS A 159 53.06 25.55 -2.51
C LYS A 159 54.02 26.41 -1.60
N PRO A 160 53.81 26.68 -0.27
CA PRO A 160 53.00 25.87 0.68
C PRO A 160 52.33 26.48 1.97
N VAL A 161 51.32 25.76 2.48
CA VAL A 161 51.13 25.34 3.91
C VAL A 161 50.64 26.33 5.03
N VAL A 162 49.60 25.87 5.76
CA VAL A 162 49.25 26.07 7.21
C VAL A 162 48.34 27.24 7.72
N VAL A 163 47.17 26.82 8.25
CA VAL A 163 46.49 27.22 9.54
C VAL A 163 45.55 28.45 9.69
N SER A 164 44.41 28.17 10.36
CA SER A 164 43.46 29.00 11.15
C SER A 164 42.67 30.20 10.56
N ILE A 165 41.33 30.04 10.52
CA ILE A 165 40.32 30.66 11.43
C ILE A 165 40.79 31.99 12.10
N ASN A 166 40.14 33.16 12.01
CA ASN A 166 38.69 33.43 12.21
C ASN A 166 38.24 34.88 11.84
N LEU A 167 36.91 35.13 11.94
CA LEU A 167 36.20 36.39 12.31
C LEU A 167 36.06 37.61 11.36
N SER A 168 34.80 38.08 11.29
CA SER A 168 34.27 39.46 11.10
C SER A 168 34.49 40.29 9.81
N ASN A 169 33.36 40.59 9.12
CA ASN A 169 32.76 41.91 8.73
C ASN A 169 33.66 43.14 8.38
N PRO A 170 33.19 44.15 7.57
CA PRO A 170 31.89 44.32 6.90
C PRO A 170 31.94 44.84 5.42
N ALA A 171 30.78 45.30 4.92
CA ALA A 171 30.37 45.59 3.53
C ALA A 171 30.85 46.90 2.81
N VAL A 172 30.23 47.15 1.63
CA VAL A 172 29.91 48.43 0.90
C VAL A 172 30.73 48.81 -0.37
N PHE A 173 30.00 49.44 -1.32
CA PHE A 173 30.32 50.13 -2.61
C PHE A 173 30.22 49.28 -3.91
N GLN A 174 29.44 49.61 -4.96
CA GLN A 174 29.17 50.85 -5.77
C GLN A 174 30.36 51.28 -6.67
N ALA A 175 30.20 51.68 -7.94
CA ALA A 175 29.02 51.74 -8.83
C ALA A 175 29.39 51.78 -10.36
N SER A 176 28.34 51.79 -11.20
CA SER A 176 28.20 51.93 -12.68
C SER A 176 28.81 53.23 -13.29
N PRO A 177 28.60 53.64 -14.58
CA PRO A 177 27.89 53.07 -15.77
C PRO A 177 28.78 53.16 -17.06
N PRO A 178 28.34 53.45 -18.34
CA PRO A 178 27.03 53.45 -19.06
C PRO A 178 27.04 52.48 -20.29
N LEU A 179 26.28 52.50 -21.42
CA LEU A 179 25.46 53.46 -22.22
C LEU A 179 24.21 52.77 -22.88
N LEU A 180 23.60 53.41 -23.90
CA LEU A 180 22.43 53.06 -24.75
C LEU A 180 22.78 53.40 -26.25
N PRO A 181 21.90 53.47 -27.30
CA PRO A 181 20.41 53.35 -27.41
C PRO A 181 19.85 52.62 -28.69
N ILE A 182 18.57 52.91 -29.06
CA ILE A 182 17.87 52.74 -30.38
C ILE A 182 17.06 51.44 -30.59
N SER A 183 15.88 51.43 -31.27
CA SER A 183 14.55 52.04 -30.99
C SER A 183 13.58 51.90 -32.19
N HIS A 184 12.25 51.69 -32.00
CA HIS A 184 11.17 52.36 -32.77
C HIS A 184 9.72 52.05 -32.29
N GLU A 185 8.78 52.98 -32.54
CA GLU A 185 7.32 52.89 -32.27
C GLU A 185 6.47 53.12 -33.54
N SER A 186 5.16 52.76 -33.49
CA SER A 186 3.96 53.45 -34.10
C SER A 186 2.82 52.45 -34.39
N SER A 187 1.50 52.74 -34.47
CA SER A 187 0.53 53.81 -34.05
C SER A 187 -0.89 53.33 -34.51
N THR A 188 -2.10 53.93 -34.43
CA THR A 188 -2.91 54.90 -33.61
C THR A 188 -4.39 54.78 -34.11
N MET A 189 -5.51 55.10 -33.43
CA MET A 189 -5.86 55.48 -32.04
C MET A 189 -7.15 54.70 -31.59
N VAL A 190 -8.36 55.15 -31.17
CA VAL A 190 -9.08 56.43 -30.91
C VAL A 190 -10.02 56.24 -29.67
N ARG A 191 -9.89 57.13 -28.67
CA ARG A 191 -10.89 57.79 -27.76
C ARG A 191 -12.32 57.21 -27.58
N ASN A 192 -13.00 57.32 -26.43
CA ASN A 192 -12.95 58.25 -25.27
C ASN A 192 -13.77 57.62 -24.07
N SER A 193 -13.86 58.10 -22.81
CA SER A 193 -13.13 59.09 -21.98
C SER A 193 -13.64 59.12 -20.52
N THR A 194 -12.74 59.42 -19.57
CA THR A 194 -12.98 60.05 -18.22
C THR A 194 -13.78 59.28 -17.14
N ASN A 195 -13.50 59.37 -15.83
CA ASN A 195 -12.52 60.22 -15.12
C ASN A 195 -11.94 59.63 -13.81
N SER A 196 -10.87 60.28 -13.31
CA SER A 196 -10.29 60.24 -11.95
C SER A 196 -9.92 58.89 -11.29
N LEU A 197 -8.61 58.63 -11.16
CA LEU A 197 -7.84 58.93 -9.92
C LEU A 197 -6.33 58.66 -10.13
N ARG A 198 -5.47 59.64 -9.77
CA ARG A 198 -4.01 59.47 -9.62
C ARG A 198 -3.69 59.56 -8.13
N GLY A 199 -2.98 58.59 -7.53
CA GLY A 199 -2.68 58.72 -6.09
C GLY A 199 -1.89 57.66 -5.32
N SER A 200 -1.34 56.58 -5.89
CA SER A 200 -0.50 55.66 -5.10
C SER A 200 0.46 54.78 -5.92
N ALA A 201 1.70 55.23 -6.11
CA ALA A 201 2.80 54.40 -6.64
C ALA A 201 4.12 54.53 -5.85
N SER A 202 4.21 55.48 -4.91
CA SER A 202 5.42 55.80 -4.14
C SER A 202 5.45 55.22 -2.71
N ASN A 203 4.33 54.71 -2.19
CA ASN A 203 4.22 54.25 -0.78
C ASN A 203 4.43 52.75 -0.55
N LEU A 204 4.63 51.94 -1.60
CA LEU A 204 4.83 50.48 -1.46
C LEU A 204 6.31 50.11 -1.21
N SER A 205 7.25 50.79 -1.86
CA SER A 205 8.69 50.53 -1.69
C SER A 205 9.21 50.86 -0.28
N LEU A 206 8.55 51.79 0.44
CA LEU A 206 8.96 52.26 1.78
C LEU A 206 8.31 51.49 2.94
N ARG A 207 7.43 50.52 2.66
CA ARG A 207 6.87 49.62 3.69
C ARG A 207 7.59 48.28 3.77
N SER A 208 8.16 47.77 2.68
CA SER A 208 8.88 46.49 2.69
C SER A 208 10.13 46.53 3.57
N SER A 209 11.01 47.51 3.34
CA SER A 209 12.29 47.65 4.06
C SER A 209 12.13 47.82 5.57
N ARG A 210 11.06 48.50 6.01
CA ARG A 210 10.82 48.79 7.42
C ARG A 210 10.37 47.55 8.22
N ILE A 211 9.63 46.65 7.57
CA ILE A 211 9.18 45.37 8.17
C ILE A 211 10.35 44.39 8.32
N GLU A 212 11.36 44.48 7.45
CA GLU A 212 12.58 43.64 7.54
C GLU A 212 13.51 44.09 8.68
N GLU A 213 13.69 45.40 8.90
CA GLU A 213 14.50 45.92 10.01
C GLU A 213 13.90 45.65 11.40
N GLU A 214 12.59 45.82 11.57
CA GLU A 214 11.90 45.59 12.86
C GLU A 214 11.95 44.10 13.28
N ASN A 215 11.77 43.17 12.32
CA ASN A 215 11.91 41.73 12.58
C ASN A 215 13.37 41.32 12.87
N SER A 216 14.35 41.83 12.11
CA SER A 216 15.78 41.57 12.35
C SER A 216 16.24 42.01 13.74
N THR A 217 15.68 43.10 14.26
CA THR A 217 16.02 43.62 15.60
C THR A 217 15.46 42.73 16.72
N THR A 218 14.20 42.31 16.60
CA THR A 218 13.54 41.43 17.59
C THR A 218 14.20 40.05 17.65
N ILE A 219 14.56 39.48 16.49
CA ILE A 219 15.26 38.18 16.41
C ILE A 219 16.63 38.26 17.08
N ARG A 220 17.42 39.32 16.85
CA ARG A 220 18.73 39.49 17.49
C ARG A 220 18.62 39.64 19.01
N ALA A 221 17.66 40.41 19.50
CA ALA A 221 17.41 40.54 20.94
C ALA A 221 17.13 39.18 21.59
N ARG A 222 16.30 38.35 20.97
CA ARG A 222 15.98 36.99 21.48
C ARG A 222 17.17 36.03 21.40
N ILE A 223 18.03 36.15 20.39
CA ILE A 223 19.27 35.37 20.30
C ILE A 223 20.20 35.73 21.46
N THR A 224 20.46 37.02 21.72
CA THR A 224 21.32 37.46 22.83
C THR A 224 20.75 37.08 24.20
N GLU A 225 19.43 37.08 24.37
CA GLU A 225 18.77 36.59 25.59
C GLU A 225 19.01 35.08 25.81
N LEU A 226 18.92 34.27 24.75
CA LEU A 226 19.20 32.84 24.80
C LEU A 226 20.70 32.54 25.00
N GLU A 227 21.59 33.32 24.38
CA GLU A 227 23.04 33.23 24.59
C GLU A 227 23.42 33.52 26.05
N ALA A 228 22.77 34.49 26.70
CA ALA A 228 22.96 34.76 28.12
C ALA A 228 22.47 33.60 29.01
N GLN A 229 21.28 33.04 28.74
CA GLN A 229 20.75 31.87 29.46
C GLN A 229 21.66 30.63 29.31
N ILE A 230 22.23 30.44 28.12
CA ILE A 230 23.22 29.38 27.84
C ILE A 230 24.57 29.64 28.54
N ALA A 231 24.95 30.91 28.76
CA ALA A 231 26.14 31.26 29.52
C ALA A 231 25.97 30.96 31.03
N ASP A 232 24.83 31.33 31.62
CA ASP A 232 24.53 31.03 33.04
C ASP A 232 24.46 29.50 33.31
N LEU A 233 23.84 28.74 32.40
CA LEU A 233 23.81 27.26 32.49
C LEU A 233 25.20 26.63 32.40
N LYS A 234 26.14 27.26 31.68
CA LYS A 234 27.55 26.84 31.61
C LYS A 234 28.34 27.28 32.85
N ALA A 235 28.05 28.44 33.42
CA ALA A 235 28.64 28.89 34.68
C ALA A 235 28.22 27.98 35.85
N SER A 236 26.94 27.60 35.90
CA SER A 236 26.39 26.67 36.90
C SER A 236 27.09 25.31 36.83
N ASN A 237 27.17 24.69 35.64
CA ASN A 237 27.88 23.42 35.42
C ASN A 237 29.40 23.48 35.65
N ALA A 238 30.00 24.68 35.76
CA ALA A 238 31.42 24.84 36.07
C ALA A 238 31.71 24.92 37.59
N ALA A 239 30.70 25.17 38.42
CA ALA A 239 30.84 25.25 39.87
C ALA A 239 30.98 23.86 40.53
N ASP A 240 30.17 22.88 40.11
CA ASP A 240 30.08 21.53 40.70
C ASP A 240 31.29 20.60 40.44
N LYS A 241 32.46 21.15 40.05
CA LYS A 241 33.68 20.38 39.75
C LYS A 241 34.90 20.76 40.58
N LYS A 242 34.71 21.26 41.81
CA LYS A 242 35.80 21.44 42.80
C LYS A 242 35.38 21.20 44.26
N GLU A 243 35.21 19.93 44.65
CA GLU A 243 35.69 19.44 45.95
C GLU A 243 35.78 17.89 45.96
N PRO A 244 36.73 17.27 46.70
CA PRO A 244 36.92 15.82 46.70
C PRO A 244 36.12 15.15 47.84
N LEU A 245 35.04 14.43 47.49
CA LEU A 245 34.27 13.69 48.48
C LEU A 245 35.02 12.45 49.01
N VAL A 246 35.30 12.45 50.31
CA VAL A 246 35.89 11.34 51.05
C VAL A 246 34.87 10.21 51.19
N ALA A 247 35.31 8.97 50.95
CA ALA A 247 34.45 7.79 51.10
C ALA A 247 34.10 7.52 52.57
N THR A 248 32.81 7.62 52.91
CA THR A 248 32.24 7.09 54.15
C THR A 248 31.47 5.80 53.84
N THR A 249 31.66 4.78 54.67
CA THR A 249 31.08 3.44 54.47
C THR A 249 29.90 3.23 55.43
N GLU A 250 28.68 3.35 54.92
CA GLU A 250 27.49 2.82 55.60
C GLU A 250 26.93 1.61 54.85
N THR A 251 26.61 0.55 55.59
CA THR A 251 26.25 -0.77 55.04
C THR A 251 24.74 -0.99 55.08
N TYR A 252 24.06 -0.73 53.96
CA TYR A 252 22.64 -1.03 53.83
C TYR A 252 22.41 -2.54 53.73
N LYS A 253 21.72 -3.14 54.71
CA LYS A 253 21.38 -4.56 54.70
C LYS A 253 20.14 -4.81 53.84
N MET A 254 20.24 -5.75 52.90
CA MET A 254 19.06 -6.30 52.22
C MET A 254 18.21 -7.13 53.20
N PRO A 255 16.88 -7.13 53.07
CA PRO A 255 16.02 -8.14 53.71
C PRO A 255 16.25 -9.53 53.10
N PRO A 256 16.04 -10.62 53.84
CA PRO A 256 16.23 -11.98 53.34
C PRO A 256 15.12 -12.39 52.35
N PRO A 257 15.41 -13.29 51.38
CA PRO A 257 14.40 -13.85 50.49
C PRO A 257 13.45 -14.82 51.24
N PRO A 258 12.21 -15.02 50.76
CA PRO A 258 11.30 -16.02 51.31
C PRO A 258 11.81 -17.44 51.06
N ALA A 259 11.63 -18.32 52.04
CA ALA A 259 12.08 -19.72 51.98
C ALA A 259 11.17 -20.58 51.08
N PRO A 260 11.69 -21.65 50.45
CA PRO A 260 10.92 -22.51 49.54
C PRO A 260 9.89 -23.37 50.29
N ILE A 261 8.67 -23.46 49.75
CA ILE A 261 7.61 -24.34 50.24
C ILE A 261 7.84 -25.75 49.67
N SER A 262 7.88 -26.75 50.55
CA SER A 262 8.10 -28.17 50.20
C SER A 262 6.82 -28.88 49.74
N PHE A 263 6.99 -29.84 48.83
CA PHE A 263 5.89 -30.49 48.10
C PHE A 263 5.16 -31.60 48.90
N GLN A 264 4.73 -31.34 50.14
CA GLN A 264 4.16 -32.39 51.00
C GLN A 264 3.24 -31.88 52.13
N SER A 265 1.95 -31.59 51.84
CA SER A 265 0.82 -31.62 52.81
C SER A 265 -0.55 -31.15 52.28
N MET A 266 -1.01 -31.59 51.09
CA MET A 266 -2.43 -31.45 50.69
C MET A 266 -3.01 -32.71 50.03
N LEU A 267 -3.25 -33.71 50.87
CA LEU A 267 -4.26 -34.74 50.69
C LEU A 267 -5.00 -34.91 52.04
N GLU A 268 -6.20 -35.48 52.01
CA GLU A 268 -7.18 -35.58 53.11
C GLU A 268 -7.89 -34.27 53.54
N ARG A 269 -9.07 -34.02 52.94
CA ARG A 269 -10.37 -34.42 53.55
C ARG A 269 -11.54 -34.19 52.59
N SER A 270 -12.63 -34.93 52.80
CA SER A 270 -13.81 -34.98 51.93
C SER A 270 -15.10 -34.68 52.71
N VAL A 271 -16.20 -34.40 51.98
CA VAL A 271 -17.60 -34.24 52.48
C VAL A 271 -17.78 -32.99 53.40
N THR A 272 -18.85 -32.19 53.37
CA THR A 272 -20.25 -32.42 52.99
C THR A 272 -20.97 -31.13 52.58
N ILE A 273 -21.90 -31.18 51.61
CA ILE A 273 -22.98 -30.19 51.38
C ILE A 273 -24.30 -30.96 51.14
N PRO A 274 -25.46 -30.56 51.72
CA PRO A 274 -26.67 -31.40 51.74
C PRO A 274 -27.63 -31.25 50.54
N HIS A 275 -28.47 -32.26 50.33
CA HIS A 275 -29.55 -32.28 49.33
C HIS A 275 -30.80 -31.48 49.74
N THR A 276 -31.50 -30.94 48.74
CA THR A 276 -32.95 -31.14 48.54
C THR A 276 -33.20 -31.54 47.07
N ALA A 277 -34.34 -32.16 46.74
CA ALA A 277 -34.45 -32.99 45.52
C ALA A 277 -35.84 -33.06 44.86
N ARG A 278 -35.82 -33.30 43.53
CA ARG A 278 -36.80 -33.90 42.57
C ARG A 278 -36.33 -33.47 41.16
N GLY A 279 -36.20 -34.27 40.11
CA GLY A 279 -36.52 -35.69 39.83
C GLY A 279 -37.20 -35.76 38.44
N GLY A 280 -37.02 -36.77 37.57
CA GLY A 280 -36.15 -37.96 37.58
C GLY A 280 -36.58 -38.94 36.48
N ASN A 281 -35.62 -39.59 35.78
CA ASN A 281 -35.69 -40.78 34.90
C ASN A 281 -34.71 -40.66 33.71
N ASP A 282 -34.21 -41.73 33.07
CA ASP A 282 -33.71 -43.02 33.59
C ASP A 282 -32.91 -43.74 32.48
N ARG A 283 -31.86 -44.52 32.85
CA ARG A 283 -31.07 -45.48 32.02
C ARG A 283 -30.28 -44.93 30.80
N GLY A 284 -29.03 -45.36 30.56
CA GLY A 284 -28.12 -46.15 31.39
C GLY A 284 -26.93 -46.78 30.63
N HIS A 285 -25.83 -47.07 31.36
CA HIS A 285 -24.78 -48.10 31.17
C HIS A 285 -24.09 -48.30 29.78
N SER A 286 -22.77 -48.58 29.69
CA SER A 286 -21.70 -48.73 30.69
C SER A 286 -20.31 -48.47 30.07
N GLN A 287 -19.33 -48.14 30.93
CA GLN A 287 -17.89 -48.18 30.64
C GLN A 287 -17.38 -49.63 30.52
N TYR A 288 -16.17 -49.85 29.97
CA TYR A 288 -14.97 -50.15 30.79
C TYR A 288 -13.65 -49.97 30.01
N THR A 289 -12.51 -50.06 30.73
CA THR A 289 -11.15 -49.66 30.32
C THR A 289 -10.21 -50.85 30.05
N GLY A 290 -9.05 -50.59 29.41
CA GLY A 290 -7.94 -51.55 29.26
C GLY A 290 -6.63 -50.90 28.79
N LEU A 291 -5.48 -51.39 29.27
CA LEU A 291 -4.11 -50.98 28.91
C LEU A 291 -3.39 -52.12 28.18
N GLY A 292 -2.29 -51.86 27.45
CA GLY A 292 -1.30 -52.91 27.13
C GLY A 292 -0.53 -52.79 25.81
N ASP A 293 0.70 -52.27 25.91
CA ASP A 293 1.95 -52.61 25.18
C ASP A 293 2.01 -53.06 23.70
N GLN A 294 2.87 -52.32 22.97
CA GLN A 294 3.93 -52.74 22.03
C GLN A 294 3.71 -53.84 20.97
N ASN A 295 4.04 -53.50 19.72
CA ASN A 295 5.08 -54.22 18.96
C ASN A 295 5.69 -53.36 17.83
N TYR A 296 6.90 -53.71 17.41
CA TYR A 296 7.66 -53.12 16.30
C TYR A 296 7.87 -54.16 15.18
N MET A 297 8.56 -53.77 14.09
CA MET A 297 9.12 -54.63 13.01
C MET A 297 8.14 -55.10 11.90
N TYR A 298 8.56 -55.33 10.64
CA TYR A 298 9.88 -55.15 9.99
C TYR A 298 9.74 -54.78 8.49
N TYR A 299 10.87 -54.44 7.85
CA TYR A 299 11.03 -54.21 6.41
C TYR A 299 10.95 -55.49 5.56
N THR A 300 10.74 -55.34 4.25
CA THR A 300 11.50 -56.10 3.22
C THR A 300 11.65 -55.27 1.93
N LYS A 301 12.81 -55.35 1.28
CA LYS A 301 13.11 -54.77 -0.04
C LYS A 301 14.28 -55.54 -0.67
N ALA A 302 14.04 -56.20 -1.79
CA ALA A 302 14.95 -57.08 -2.55
C ALA A 302 14.24 -57.43 -3.88
N ASP A 303 14.86 -57.67 -5.03
CA ASP A 303 16.30 -57.69 -5.41
C ASP A 303 16.52 -57.06 -6.81
N GLU A 304 17.77 -56.80 -7.16
CA GLU A 304 18.22 -56.44 -8.52
C GLU A 304 18.73 -57.67 -9.30
N THR A 305 18.71 -57.62 -10.64
CA THR A 305 19.58 -58.46 -11.50
C THR A 305 19.69 -57.83 -12.90
N THR A 306 20.72 -58.22 -13.67
CA THR A 306 21.34 -57.34 -14.69
C THR A 306 21.39 -57.87 -16.12
N ASP A 307 21.38 -56.92 -17.07
CA ASP A 307 22.04 -56.92 -18.39
C ASP A 307 21.52 -57.85 -19.52
N THR A 308 21.13 -57.27 -20.67
CA THR A 308 21.83 -57.43 -21.98
C THR A 308 21.16 -56.73 -23.18
N GLN A 309 21.93 -55.85 -23.83
CA GLN A 309 22.03 -55.51 -25.27
C GLN A 309 20.80 -55.17 -26.19
N ARG A 310 21.12 -54.42 -27.25
CA ARG A 310 20.31 -53.90 -28.40
C ARG A 310 20.22 -54.96 -29.54
N PRO A 311 19.44 -54.81 -30.67
CA PRO A 311 19.01 -53.55 -31.32
C PRO A 311 17.60 -53.52 -32.00
N MET A 312 17.39 -52.48 -32.82
CA MET A 312 16.21 -52.09 -33.63
C MET A 312 15.77 -53.13 -34.68
N VAL A 313 14.54 -52.99 -35.24
CA VAL A 313 14.28 -52.66 -36.67
C VAL A 313 12.75 -52.66 -37.01
N SER A 314 12.26 -51.56 -37.62
CA SER A 314 11.00 -51.44 -38.43
C SER A 314 9.65 -51.81 -37.75
N GLU A 315 8.43 -51.58 -38.26
CA GLU A 315 7.79 -50.82 -39.37
C GLU A 315 6.69 -49.91 -38.73
N GLY A 316 5.89 -49.04 -39.35
CA GLY A 316 5.67 -48.62 -40.74
C GLY A 316 4.17 -48.36 -41.01
N ASN A 317 3.81 -47.14 -41.41
CA ASN A 317 2.52 -46.68 -41.97
C ASN A 317 1.19 -46.84 -41.17
N THR A 318 0.59 -45.67 -40.94
CA THR A 318 -0.84 -45.31 -41.06
C THR A 318 -1.85 -46.36 -41.56
N TYR A 319 -3.05 -46.37 -40.96
CA TYR A 319 -4.29 -46.17 -41.73
C TYR A 319 -5.39 -45.56 -40.84
N ALA A 320 -6.37 -44.90 -41.47
CA ALA A 320 -7.59 -44.42 -40.83
C ALA A 320 -8.81 -44.82 -41.67
N GLN A 321 -10.00 -44.78 -41.05
CA GLN A 321 -11.37 -44.85 -41.60
C GLN A 321 -12.22 -46.09 -41.23
N ASN A 322 -13.46 -45.76 -40.83
CA ASN A 322 -14.74 -46.40 -41.12
C ASN A 322 -14.99 -47.89 -40.78
N ALA A 323 -15.88 -48.10 -39.80
CA ALA A 323 -16.91 -49.13 -39.84
C ALA A 323 -18.22 -48.56 -39.28
N GLN A 324 -19.39 -49.01 -39.78
CA GLN A 324 -20.70 -48.45 -39.44
C GLN A 324 -21.73 -49.56 -39.24
N ALA A 325 -22.59 -49.39 -38.23
CA ALA A 325 -23.84 -50.12 -37.95
C ALA A 325 -23.78 -51.64 -37.66
N LEU A 326 -24.53 -52.04 -36.63
CA LEU A 326 -25.25 -53.32 -36.55
C LEU A 326 -26.57 -53.11 -35.79
N PHE A 327 -27.58 -53.93 -36.07
CA PHE A 327 -28.96 -53.77 -35.60
C PHE A 327 -29.25 -54.54 -34.30
N GLY A 328 -30.33 -54.17 -33.61
CA GLY A 328 -30.90 -54.95 -32.50
C GLY A 328 -32.26 -54.39 -32.04
N ASP A 329 -33.35 -55.07 -32.39
CA ASP A 329 -34.72 -54.67 -32.06
C ASP A 329 -35.15 -55.04 -30.63
N SER A 330 -36.00 -54.20 -30.03
CA SER A 330 -37.16 -54.68 -29.24
C SER A 330 -38.23 -53.58 -29.15
N ALA A 331 -39.50 -53.99 -29.09
CA ALA A 331 -40.65 -53.07 -29.02
C ALA A 331 -41.73 -53.62 -28.08
N THR A 332 -42.57 -52.74 -27.47
CA THR A 332 -44.06 -52.82 -27.50
C THR A 332 -44.77 -51.89 -26.48
N SER A 333 -45.74 -51.08 -26.96
CA SER A 333 -46.96 -50.57 -26.26
C SER A 333 -46.81 -49.69 -24.99
N ALA A 334 -47.75 -48.80 -24.60
CA ALA A 334 -49.12 -48.47 -25.07
C ALA A 334 -49.33 -46.92 -25.06
N ARG A 335 -50.08 -46.28 -25.99
CA ARG A 335 -51.52 -45.91 -25.94
C ARG A 335 -52.02 -45.35 -24.59
N SER A 336 -52.84 -44.28 -24.51
CA SER A 336 -53.55 -43.39 -25.47
C SER A 336 -54.06 -42.12 -24.71
N THR A 337 -54.53 -40.98 -25.25
CA THR A 337 -55.49 -40.70 -26.36
C THR A 337 -55.38 -39.27 -26.95
N PHE A 338 -55.69 -39.12 -28.24
CA PHE A 338 -56.51 -38.10 -28.97
C PHE A 338 -56.90 -36.76 -28.30
N ASN A 339 -57.04 -35.63 -29.03
CA ASN A 339 -57.74 -35.51 -30.34
C ASN A 339 -57.17 -34.45 -31.33
N THR A 340 -57.60 -34.50 -32.59
CA THR A 340 -57.20 -33.63 -33.74
C THR A 340 -58.11 -32.39 -33.90
N GLU A 341 -57.78 -31.34 -34.67
CA GLU A 341 -57.79 -31.16 -36.16
C GLU A 341 -57.30 -29.70 -36.45
N ASN A 342 -56.84 -29.18 -37.61
CA ASN A 342 -56.50 -29.59 -39.01
C ASN A 342 -55.60 -28.46 -39.61
N GLY A 343 -55.03 -28.47 -40.83
CA GLY A 343 -54.99 -29.43 -41.95
C GLY A 343 -54.56 -28.73 -43.28
N ASN A 344 -54.08 -29.50 -44.28
CA ASN A 344 -53.64 -29.13 -45.65
C ASN A 344 -52.43 -28.18 -45.84
N ASP A 345 -51.61 -28.28 -46.90
CA ASP A 345 -51.03 -29.46 -47.60
C ASP A 345 -49.85 -29.03 -48.53
N HIS A 346 -49.08 -30.03 -49.02
CA HIS A 346 -48.24 -30.09 -50.23
C HIS A 346 -46.78 -29.53 -50.23
N HIS A 347 -45.86 -30.50 -50.34
CA HIS A 347 -44.65 -30.58 -51.21
C HIS A 347 -43.99 -29.33 -51.82
N MET A 348 -42.65 -29.33 -51.77
CA MET A 348 -41.80 -29.33 -52.99
C MET A 348 -40.39 -29.89 -52.70
N GLU A 349 -39.75 -30.47 -53.71
CA GLU A 349 -38.36 -30.95 -53.66
C GLU A 349 -37.40 -30.08 -54.51
N TRP A 350 -36.13 -30.12 -54.12
CA TRP A 350 -34.90 -29.75 -54.82
C TRP A 350 -34.95 -29.36 -56.32
N LYS A 351 -34.33 -28.21 -56.68
CA LYS A 351 -32.89 -28.18 -57.10
C LYS A 351 -32.32 -26.79 -57.42
N GLN A 352 -31.15 -26.53 -56.83
CA GLN A 352 -29.91 -25.97 -57.42
C GLN A 352 -29.95 -24.94 -58.57
N ALA A 353 -29.33 -23.78 -58.34
CA ALA A 353 -28.73 -22.91 -59.37
C ALA A 353 -27.52 -22.14 -58.77
N ASP A 354 -26.50 -21.84 -59.58
CA ASP A 354 -25.17 -21.44 -59.10
C ASP A 354 -24.83 -19.93 -59.25
N TYR A 355 -24.15 -19.42 -58.22
CA TYR A 355 -23.14 -18.34 -58.17
C TYR A 355 -23.16 -17.13 -59.14
N ARG A 356 -23.48 -15.95 -58.55
CA ARG A 356 -22.79 -14.63 -58.69
C ARG A 356 -22.84 -13.85 -60.02
N PRO A 357 -22.48 -12.54 -60.04
CA PRO A 357 -22.54 -11.52 -58.97
C PRO A 357 -23.23 -10.20 -59.40
N ILE A 358 -23.77 -9.43 -58.44
CA ILE A 358 -23.97 -7.98 -58.58
C ILE A 358 -23.46 -7.28 -57.32
N ILE A 359 -22.70 -6.19 -57.50
CA ILE A 359 -22.24 -5.31 -56.42
C ILE A 359 -23.24 -4.15 -56.29
N SER A 360 -23.75 -3.92 -55.07
CA SER A 360 -24.49 -2.70 -54.74
C SER A 360 -24.06 -2.20 -53.35
N SER A 361 -23.58 -0.97 -53.28
CA SER A 361 -23.00 -0.38 -52.08
C SER A 361 -24.06 0.13 -51.09
N SER A 362 -24.12 -0.45 -49.90
CA SER A 362 -24.74 0.16 -48.72
C SER A 362 -24.08 -0.35 -47.44
N GLU A 363 -23.11 0.40 -46.90
CA GLU A 363 -22.42 0.04 -45.65
C GLU A 363 -23.30 0.34 -44.42
N SER A 364 -24.33 -0.49 -44.19
CA SER A 364 -24.87 -0.63 -42.85
C SER A 364 -23.78 -1.24 -41.97
N HIS A 365 -23.13 -0.44 -41.13
CA HIS A 365 -22.16 -0.89 -40.14
C HIS A 365 -22.85 -1.76 -39.08
N THR A 366 -23.11 -3.02 -39.41
CA THR A 366 -23.63 -4.02 -38.49
C THR A 366 -22.52 -4.39 -37.51
N LYS A 367 -22.53 -3.74 -36.33
CA LYS A 367 -21.64 -4.05 -35.20
C LYS A 367 -21.42 -5.56 -35.09
N SER A 368 -20.16 -5.96 -35.02
CA SER A 368 -19.72 -7.35 -34.87
C SER A 368 -20.30 -7.97 -33.59
N LEU A 369 -20.25 -9.30 -33.48
CA LEU A 369 -20.64 -9.99 -32.25
C LEU A 369 -19.79 -9.52 -31.05
N PHE A 370 -18.52 -9.19 -31.27
CA PHE A 370 -17.62 -8.65 -30.24
C PHE A 370 -18.03 -7.24 -29.80
N GLU A 371 -18.34 -6.34 -30.72
CA GLU A 371 -18.83 -4.99 -30.39
C GLU A 371 -20.20 -5.04 -29.69
N LYS A 372 -21.13 -5.87 -30.15
CA LYS A 372 -22.45 -6.06 -29.50
C LYS A 372 -22.30 -6.63 -28.09
N TYR A 373 -21.40 -7.58 -27.89
CA TYR A 373 -21.08 -8.14 -26.58
C TYR A 373 -20.46 -7.08 -25.65
N ASN A 374 -19.47 -6.32 -26.14
CA ASN A 374 -18.84 -5.24 -25.39
C ASN A 374 -19.82 -4.10 -25.06
N ASP A 375 -20.74 -3.75 -25.95
CA ASP A 375 -21.78 -2.75 -25.67
C ASP A 375 -22.80 -3.26 -24.65
N THR A 376 -23.17 -4.55 -24.70
CA THR A 376 -24.02 -5.17 -23.67
C THR A 376 -23.33 -5.17 -22.30
N LEU A 377 -22.02 -5.43 -22.26
CA LEU A 377 -21.21 -5.30 -21.03
C LEU A 377 -21.09 -3.85 -20.57
N ARG A 378 -20.94 -2.88 -21.48
CA ARG A 378 -20.88 -1.45 -21.15
C ARG A 378 -22.20 -0.95 -20.57
N GLU A 379 -23.34 -1.30 -21.15
CA GLU A 379 -24.65 -0.94 -20.58
C GLU A 379 -24.84 -1.54 -19.18
N HIS A 380 -24.36 -2.77 -18.94
CA HIS A 380 -24.35 -3.40 -17.62
C HIS A 380 -23.31 -2.82 -16.63
N HIS A 381 -22.21 -2.23 -17.10
CA HIS A 381 -21.16 -1.66 -16.24
C HIS A 381 -21.28 -0.15 -16.01
N GLN A 382 -21.97 0.60 -16.87
CA GLN A 382 -22.07 2.07 -16.78
C GLN A 382 -23.21 2.54 -15.86
N GLN A 383 -24.12 1.66 -15.43
CA GLN A 383 -25.08 1.98 -14.37
C GLN A 383 -24.67 1.31 -13.05
N PRO A 384 -24.24 2.04 -12.01
CA PRO A 384 -24.04 1.46 -10.69
C PRO A 384 -25.39 0.90 -10.22
N LYS A 385 -25.45 -0.41 -9.96
CA LYS A 385 -26.67 -1.08 -9.54
C LYS A 385 -27.22 -0.38 -8.30
N LYS A 386 -28.45 0.17 -8.39
CA LYS A 386 -29.11 0.85 -7.27
C LYS A 386 -29.02 -0.03 -6.02
N SER A 387 -28.34 0.49 -4.98
CA SER A 387 -28.16 -0.22 -3.70
C SER A 387 -29.49 -0.74 -3.18
N LEU A 388 -29.46 -1.82 -2.40
CA LEU A 388 -30.63 -2.26 -1.65
C LEU A 388 -31.21 -1.14 -0.76
N ILE A 389 -30.40 -0.14 -0.40
CA ILE A 389 -30.80 1.11 0.23
C ILE A 389 -31.65 1.97 -0.72
N THR A 390 -31.16 2.28 -1.93
CA THR A 390 -31.86 3.18 -2.89
C THR A 390 -32.94 2.48 -3.72
N LYS A 391 -33.09 1.15 -3.58
CA LYS A 391 -34.31 0.39 -3.94
C LYS A 391 -35.36 0.32 -2.82
N GLY A 392 -35.10 0.97 -1.67
CA GLY A 392 -35.99 0.98 -0.51
C GLY A 392 -35.29 0.46 0.74
N LEU A 393 -34.76 1.39 1.54
CA LEU A 393 -34.31 1.15 2.92
C LEU A 393 -35.49 0.94 3.89
N VAL A 394 -36.70 1.27 3.45
CA VAL A 394 -37.92 1.37 4.25
C VAL A 394 -39.07 0.75 3.44
N SER A 395 -39.42 -0.51 3.76
CA SER A 395 -40.84 -0.87 3.88
C SER A 395 -41.41 -0.10 5.08
N GLU A 396 -42.73 0.02 5.23
CA GLU A 396 -43.34 0.73 6.37
C GLU A 396 -42.87 0.15 7.72
N GLY A 397 -41.84 0.76 8.31
CA GLY A 397 -41.04 0.17 9.41
C GLY A 397 -39.53 0.36 9.19
N THR A 398 -38.89 1.07 10.12
CA THR A 398 -37.52 1.63 10.05
C THR A 398 -36.36 0.61 10.16
N THR A 399 -36.49 -0.56 9.54
CA THR A 399 -35.68 -1.75 9.86
C THR A 399 -34.49 -1.94 8.90
N LEU A 400 -33.31 -2.27 9.45
CA LEU A 400 -32.17 -2.79 8.68
C LEU A 400 -32.56 -4.08 7.94
N LYS A 401 -31.88 -4.36 6.82
CA LYS A 401 -32.03 -5.66 6.12
C LYS A 401 -31.23 -6.73 6.87
N SER A 402 -31.59 -8.00 6.65
CA SER A 402 -30.85 -9.12 7.26
C SER A 402 -29.41 -9.20 6.68
N PRO A 403 -28.43 -9.76 7.42
CA PRO A 403 -27.03 -9.66 7.04
C PRO A 403 -26.70 -10.26 5.65
N GLU A 404 -27.39 -11.34 5.28
CA GLU A 404 -27.25 -12.05 4.00
C GLU A 404 -27.50 -11.14 2.80
N ALA A 405 -28.39 -10.14 2.96
CA ALA A 405 -28.76 -9.22 1.89
C ALA A 405 -27.58 -8.35 1.43
N TYR A 406 -26.56 -8.15 2.26
CA TYR A 406 -25.40 -7.30 1.95
C TYR A 406 -24.30 -8.02 1.16
N ALA A 407 -24.33 -9.36 1.09
CA ALA A 407 -23.32 -10.19 0.42
C ALA A 407 -23.17 -9.86 -1.08
N GLN A 408 -24.26 -9.95 -1.85
CA GLN A 408 -24.21 -9.69 -3.31
C GLN A 408 -23.91 -8.21 -3.64
N PRO A 409 -24.51 -7.19 -2.98
CA PRO A 409 -24.12 -5.79 -3.17
C PRO A 409 -22.64 -5.50 -2.89
N PHE A 410 -22.01 -6.22 -1.96
CA PHE A 410 -20.57 -6.11 -1.70
C PHE A 410 -19.73 -6.80 -2.79
N CYS A 411 -20.13 -8.00 -3.24
CA CYS A 411 -19.51 -8.68 -4.39
C CYS A 411 -19.58 -7.85 -5.68
N ASP A 412 -20.75 -7.25 -5.95
CA ASP A 412 -20.97 -6.34 -7.07
C ASP A 412 -20.01 -5.13 -6.97
N PHE A 413 -19.92 -4.50 -5.80
CA PHE A 413 -19.01 -3.38 -5.56
C PHE A 413 -17.53 -3.72 -5.84
N LEU A 414 -16.99 -4.81 -5.28
CA LEU A 414 -15.59 -5.21 -5.48
C LEU A 414 -15.27 -5.63 -6.92
N THR A 415 -16.27 -6.09 -7.67
CA THR A 415 -16.17 -6.47 -9.10
C THR A 415 -16.25 -5.25 -10.01
N GLU A 416 -17.14 -4.31 -9.69
CA GLU A 416 -17.39 -3.12 -10.50
C GLU A 416 -16.30 -2.05 -10.29
N ASN A 417 -15.71 -1.96 -9.09
CA ASN A 417 -14.85 -0.84 -8.66
C ASN A 417 -13.43 -1.28 -8.25
N PRO A 418 -12.58 -1.68 -9.22
CA PRO A 418 -11.27 -2.27 -8.92
C PRO A 418 -10.29 -1.29 -8.27
N THR A 419 -10.18 -0.06 -8.78
CA THR A 419 -9.20 0.93 -8.29
C THR A 419 -9.73 1.78 -7.15
N VAL A 420 -8.87 2.52 -6.46
CA VAL A 420 -9.30 3.50 -5.44
C VAL A 420 -10.21 4.59 -6.03
N PHE A 421 -9.89 5.08 -7.22
CA PHE A 421 -10.66 6.12 -7.92
C PHE A 421 -12.09 5.68 -8.28
N HIS A 422 -12.28 4.41 -8.67
CA HIS A 422 -13.62 3.86 -8.93
C HIS A 422 -14.43 3.70 -7.64
N ALA A 423 -13.80 3.25 -6.55
CA ALA A 423 -14.48 3.08 -5.27
C ALA A 423 -14.97 4.41 -4.70
N VAL A 424 -14.19 5.49 -4.80
CA VAL A 424 -14.64 6.84 -4.41
C VAL A 424 -15.74 7.37 -5.31
N ASP A 425 -15.67 7.21 -6.63
CA ASP A 425 -16.75 7.65 -7.52
C ASP A 425 -18.06 6.88 -7.26
N TYR A 426 -17.99 5.57 -6.98
CA TYR A 426 -19.12 4.79 -6.51
C TYR A 426 -19.70 5.34 -5.20
N PHE A 427 -18.87 5.63 -4.19
CA PHE A 427 -19.34 6.23 -2.95
C PHE A 427 -19.96 7.61 -3.18
N GLU A 428 -19.38 8.46 -4.04
CA GLU A 428 -19.99 9.72 -4.43
C GLU A 428 -21.38 9.55 -5.05
N HIS A 429 -21.54 8.63 -6.01
CA HIS A 429 -22.83 8.36 -6.63
C HIS A 429 -23.85 7.82 -5.64
N LYS A 430 -23.41 6.97 -4.71
CA LYS A 430 -24.25 6.41 -3.63
C LYS A 430 -24.73 7.47 -2.64
N LEU A 431 -23.83 8.36 -2.23
CA LEU A 431 -24.12 9.48 -1.32
C LEU A 431 -25.03 10.52 -1.97
N LYS A 432 -24.78 10.90 -3.24
CA LYS A 432 -25.69 11.74 -4.04
C LYS A 432 -27.10 11.15 -4.08
N ALA A 433 -27.21 9.84 -4.34
CA ALA A 433 -28.50 9.12 -4.39
C ALA A 433 -29.18 8.97 -3.01
N ALA A 434 -28.44 9.08 -1.91
CA ALA A 434 -28.96 9.15 -0.53
C ALA A 434 -29.27 10.59 -0.06
N GLY A 435 -29.19 11.58 -0.95
CA GLY A 435 -29.49 12.98 -0.66
C GLY A 435 -28.38 13.73 0.09
N PHE A 436 -27.12 13.29 0.00
CA PHE A 436 -25.97 14.05 0.51
C PHE A 436 -25.48 15.04 -0.57
N LYS A 437 -25.22 16.28 -0.18
CA LYS A 437 -24.73 17.37 -1.04
C LYS A 437 -23.20 17.33 -1.16
N LYS A 438 -22.67 17.39 -2.38
CA LYS A 438 -21.22 17.50 -2.60
C LYS A 438 -20.72 18.91 -2.26
N LEU A 439 -19.73 18.98 -1.37
CA LEU A 439 -18.97 20.19 -1.06
C LEU A 439 -17.67 20.25 -1.86
N SER A 440 -17.14 21.46 -2.02
CA SER A 440 -15.82 21.71 -2.59
C SER A 440 -14.86 22.14 -1.49
N GLU A 441 -13.69 21.51 -1.38
CA GLU A 441 -12.62 21.96 -0.47
C GLU A 441 -12.21 23.43 -0.73
N ARG A 442 -12.36 23.87 -1.99
CA ARG A 442 -11.91 25.18 -2.52
C ARG A 442 -12.93 26.31 -2.35
N LYS A 443 -14.05 26.08 -1.65
CA LYS A 443 -15.04 27.09 -1.27
C LYS A 443 -15.10 27.23 0.26
N THR A 444 -15.60 28.36 0.76
CA THR A 444 -16.10 28.49 2.14
C THR A 444 -17.32 27.58 2.35
N TRP A 445 -17.55 27.08 3.57
CA TRP A 445 -18.68 26.20 3.89
C TRP A 445 -19.71 26.81 4.85
N THR A 446 -19.43 27.95 5.46
CA THR A 446 -20.31 28.61 6.46
C THR A 446 -21.70 28.94 5.94
N GLU A 447 -21.83 29.21 4.64
CA GLU A 447 -23.10 29.46 3.93
C GLU A 447 -23.67 28.20 3.24
N GLU A 448 -22.95 27.08 3.27
CA GLU A 448 -23.32 25.83 2.59
C GLU A 448 -23.75 24.70 3.54
N LEU A 449 -23.59 24.87 4.87
CA LEU A 449 -23.92 23.91 5.93
C LEU A 449 -25.15 24.35 6.74
N GLU A 450 -26.01 23.37 7.06
CA GLU A 450 -27.30 23.53 7.74
C GLU A 450 -27.50 22.40 8.76
N LEU A 451 -28.22 22.68 9.85
CA LEU A 451 -28.61 21.68 10.87
C LEU A 451 -29.59 20.67 10.27
N GLY A 452 -29.38 19.37 10.51
CA GLY A 452 -30.09 18.30 9.82
C GLY A 452 -29.57 18.00 8.40
N GLY A 453 -28.60 18.77 7.89
CA GLY A 453 -28.05 18.62 6.55
C GLY A 453 -27.07 17.44 6.40
N LYS A 454 -26.90 16.97 5.17
CA LYS A 454 -26.07 15.81 4.80
C LYS A 454 -25.12 16.17 3.67
N TYR A 455 -23.83 15.90 3.85
CA TYR A 455 -22.76 16.43 3.01
C TYR A 455 -21.65 15.42 2.76
N PHE A 456 -20.90 15.57 1.66
CA PHE A 456 -19.63 14.89 1.49
C PHE A 456 -18.63 15.73 0.70
N VAL A 457 -17.34 15.44 0.89
CA VAL A 457 -16.22 16.12 0.23
C VAL A 457 -15.22 15.07 -0.27
N SER A 458 -14.66 15.29 -1.46
CA SER A 458 -13.73 14.37 -2.13
C SER A 458 -12.36 15.03 -2.29
N ARG A 459 -11.29 14.40 -1.80
CA ARG A 459 -9.90 14.84 -1.99
C ARG A 459 -9.17 13.89 -2.92
N ASN A 460 -8.38 14.43 -3.86
CA ASN A 460 -7.75 13.70 -4.98
C ASN A 460 -8.71 12.97 -5.95
N GLY A 461 -9.95 12.65 -5.55
CA GLY A 461 -10.75 11.61 -6.19
C GLY A 461 -10.41 10.20 -5.71
N SER A 462 -9.62 10.07 -4.64
CA SER A 462 -9.24 8.79 -4.01
C SER A 462 -9.50 8.72 -2.50
N SER A 463 -9.72 9.87 -1.84
CA SER A 463 -10.25 9.91 -0.47
C SER A 463 -11.54 10.71 -0.41
N LEU A 464 -12.42 10.36 0.53
CA LEU A 464 -13.73 10.98 0.70
C LEU A 464 -14.09 11.06 2.18
N ILE A 465 -14.72 12.17 2.59
CA ILE A 465 -15.36 12.28 3.90
C ILE A 465 -16.84 12.60 3.69
N ALA A 466 -17.72 11.82 4.30
CA ALA A 466 -19.17 12.01 4.32
C ALA A 466 -19.65 12.26 5.74
N PHE A 467 -20.61 13.17 5.92
CA PHE A 467 -21.15 13.50 7.24
C PHE A 467 -22.61 13.95 7.20
N ALA A 468 -23.31 13.70 8.30
CA ALA A 468 -24.65 14.21 8.59
C ALA A 468 -24.61 15.02 9.89
N ILE A 469 -25.21 16.21 9.89
CA ILE A 469 -25.23 17.13 11.02
C ILE A 469 -26.55 16.96 11.77
N GLY A 470 -26.50 16.61 13.05
CA GLY A 470 -27.69 16.50 13.89
C GLY A 470 -28.47 17.82 14.01
N LYS A 471 -29.79 17.75 14.22
CA LYS A 471 -30.65 18.96 14.37
C LYS A 471 -30.34 19.74 15.65
N GLY A 472 -29.92 19.05 16.72
CA GLY A 472 -29.52 19.63 17.98
C GLY A 472 -28.06 20.08 18.05
N TYR A 473 -27.30 19.96 16.94
CA TYR A 473 -25.86 20.24 16.92
C TYR A 473 -25.53 21.69 17.25
N LYS A 474 -24.43 21.86 17.99
CA LYS A 474 -23.83 23.13 18.40
C LYS A 474 -22.31 22.96 18.35
N SER A 475 -21.58 24.00 17.97
CA SER A 475 -20.12 23.97 18.01
C SER A 475 -19.61 23.65 19.42
N GLY A 476 -18.72 22.67 19.54
CA GLY A 476 -18.29 22.08 20.81
C GLY A 476 -18.94 20.73 21.12
N ASN A 477 -20.09 20.39 20.50
CA ASN A 477 -20.65 19.03 20.56
C ASN A 477 -19.79 18.05 19.75
N GLY A 478 -19.85 16.78 20.13
CA GLY A 478 -19.05 15.69 19.57
C GLY A 478 -19.34 15.27 18.13
N VAL A 479 -18.41 14.47 17.61
CA VAL A 479 -18.50 13.74 16.34
C VAL A 479 -18.39 12.23 16.61
N ALA A 480 -19.38 11.46 16.15
CA ALA A 480 -19.24 10.01 16.00
C ALA A 480 -18.57 9.74 14.64
N MET A 481 -17.34 9.23 14.67
CA MET A 481 -16.53 9.02 13.46
C MET A 481 -16.28 7.53 13.21
N ALA A 482 -16.35 7.13 11.94
CA ALA A 482 -15.65 5.95 11.43
C ALA A 482 -14.57 6.37 10.43
N ALA A 483 -13.42 5.70 10.42
CA ALA A 483 -12.31 5.98 9.52
C ALA A 483 -11.65 4.69 9.03
N GLY A 484 -11.79 4.37 7.74
CA GLY A 484 -11.14 3.23 7.09
C GLY A 484 -10.39 3.66 5.83
N HIS A 485 -9.87 2.70 5.05
CA HIS A 485 -9.13 3.02 3.82
C HIS A 485 -9.66 2.29 2.58
N VAL A 486 -9.37 2.81 1.39
CA VAL A 486 -10.00 2.42 0.12
C VAL A 486 -9.00 2.18 -1.01
N ASP A 487 -7.71 2.48 -0.77
CA ASP A 487 -6.60 1.84 -1.46
C ASP A 487 -6.46 0.36 -1.06
N ALA A 488 -5.63 -0.38 -1.81
CA ALA A 488 -5.29 -1.77 -1.58
C ALA A 488 -4.02 -2.12 -2.37
N LEU A 489 -3.31 -3.18 -1.97
CA LEU A 489 -2.26 -3.82 -2.78
C LEU A 489 -2.63 -3.93 -4.27
N THR A 490 -1.84 -3.28 -5.12
CA THR A 490 -2.09 -3.21 -6.56
C THR A 490 -0.76 -3.08 -7.34
N ALA A 491 -0.77 -3.25 -8.66
CA ALA A 491 0.43 -3.04 -9.50
C ALA A 491 0.24 -1.79 -10.38
N ARG A 492 0.79 -0.65 -9.95
CA ARG A 492 0.65 0.65 -10.64
C ARG A 492 1.59 0.70 -11.86
N LEU A 493 1.12 1.28 -12.96
CA LEU A 493 1.93 1.49 -14.17
C LEU A 493 3.06 2.50 -13.91
N LYS A 494 4.23 2.26 -14.51
CA LYS A 494 5.36 3.20 -14.43
C LYS A 494 5.13 4.44 -15.31
N PRO A 495 5.68 5.62 -14.96
CA PRO A 495 5.59 6.84 -15.79
C PRO A 495 6.07 6.65 -17.23
N VAL A 496 6.99 5.71 -17.45
CA VAL A 496 7.28 5.10 -18.75
C VAL A 496 6.95 3.61 -18.62
N SER A 497 5.85 3.15 -19.19
CA SER A 497 5.43 1.74 -19.11
C SER A 497 5.85 0.91 -20.33
N THR A 498 6.39 1.52 -21.38
CA THR A 498 6.96 0.78 -22.53
C THR A 498 8.22 0.01 -22.12
N LYS A 499 8.20 -1.32 -22.27
CA LYS A 499 9.40 -2.18 -22.30
C LYS A 499 9.71 -2.56 -23.76
N LYS A 500 10.95 -2.96 -24.05
CA LYS A 500 11.32 -3.53 -25.38
C LYS A 500 10.59 -4.86 -25.57
N THR A 501 10.07 -5.14 -26.77
CA THR A 501 9.61 -6.49 -27.15
C THR A 501 10.76 -7.48 -27.00
N SER A 502 10.49 -8.65 -26.42
CA SER A 502 11.50 -9.68 -26.14
C SER A 502 10.97 -11.05 -26.52
N ALA A 503 11.68 -11.76 -27.42
CA ALA A 503 11.31 -13.09 -27.92
C ALA A 503 9.83 -13.21 -28.36
N GLY A 504 9.33 -12.22 -29.11
CA GLY A 504 7.94 -12.14 -29.56
C GLY A 504 6.93 -11.59 -28.55
N TYR A 505 7.31 -11.34 -27.29
CA TYR A 505 6.40 -10.89 -26.23
C TYR A 505 6.47 -9.38 -25.99
N VAL A 506 5.29 -8.74 -25.91
CA VAL A 506 5.12 -7.34 -25.49
C VAL A 506 4.90 -7.32 -23.98
N GLN A 507 5.78 -6.62 -23.25
CA GLN A 507 5.75 -6.51 -21.79
C GLN A 507 5.35 -5.11 -21.31
N LEU A 508 4.84 -5.01 -20.07
CA LEU A 508 4.43 -3.77 -19.44
C LEU A 508 5.32 -3.41 -18.23
N GLY A 509 5.81 -2.17 -18.18
CA GLY A 509 6.51 -1.63 -17.02
C GLY A 509 5.55 -1.25 -15.89
N VAL A 510 5.45 -2.09 -14.87
CA VAL A 510 4.70 -1.82 -13.63
C VAL A 510 5.64 -1.75 -12.42
N ALA A 511 5.14 -1.22 -11.31
CA ALA A 511 5.76 -1.27 -9.99
C ALA A 511 4.74 -1.79 -8.96
N PRO A 512 5.17 -2.55 -7.93
CA PRO A 512 4.29 -2.93 -6.84
C PRO A 512 3.90 -1.68 -6.04
N TYR A 513 2.62 -1.59 -5.67
CA TYR A 513 2.14 -0.71 -4.62
C TYR A 513 2.06 -1.53 -3.32
N ALA A 514 2.65 -1.01 -2.25
CA ALA A 514 2.89 -1.75 -1.01
C ALA A 514 3.52 -3.13 -1.28
N SER A 515 2.98 -4.20 -0.69
CA SER A 515 3.50 -5.57 -0.80
C SER A 515 2.88 -6.41 -1.94
N ALA A 516 2.41 -5.75 -3.00
CA ALA A 516 1.92 -6.39 -4.22
C ALA A 516 3.04 -7.06 -5.03
N LEU A 517 2.68 -7.81 -6.10
CA LEU A 517 3.58 -8.70 -6.86
C LEU A 517 4.22 -9.81 -5.99
N ASN A 518 3.59 -10.13 -4.86
CA ASN A 518 3.87 -11.33 -4.07
C ASN A 518 3.38 -12.60 -4.80
N THR A 519 3.67 -13.77 -4.22
CA THR A 519 3.41 -15.09 -4.82
C THR A 519 1.96 -15.33 -5.27
N THR A 520 0.98 -14.62 -4.72
CA THR A 520 -0.45 -14.78 -5.10
C THR A 520 -0.81 -14.17 -6.45
N TRP A 521 0.02 -13.24 -6.97
CA TRP A 521 -0.20 -12.49 -8.21
C TRP A 521 0.13 -13.26 -9.49
N TRP A 522 0.83 -14.39 -9.38
CA TRP A 522 1.25 -15.20 -10.52
C TRP A 522 0.09 -15.99 -11.13
N ASP A 523 0.15 -16.15 -12.45
CA ASP A 523 -0.86 -16.81 -13.30
C ASP A 523 -2.30 -16.31 -13.12
N ARG A 524 -2.43 -15.04 -12.70
CA ARG A 524 -3.70 -14.29 -12.64
C ARG A 524 -4.00 -13.60 -13.97
N ASP A 525 -5.29 -13.54 -14.30
CA ASP A 525 -5.81 -12.81 -15.44
C ASP A 525 -6.07 -11.35 -15.02
N LEU A 526 -5.13 -10.46 -15.34
CA LEU A 526 -5.08 -9.10 -14.84
C LEU A 526 -5.73 -8.09 -15.82
N GLY A 527 -6.69 -7.33 -15.31
CA GLY A 527 -7.33 -6.22 -16.01
C GLY A 527 -6.53 -4.93 -15.82
N ILE A 528 -6.95 -3.85 -16.48
CA ILE A 528 -6.38 -2.51 -16.25
C ILE A 528 -7.48 -1.46 -16.12
N GLY A 529 -7.24 -0.50 -15.23
CA GLY A 529 -8.11 0.66 -15.04
C GLY A 529 -7.48 1.69 -14.14
N GLY A 530 -8.18 2.81 -13.94
CA GLY A 530 -7.72 3.92 -13.10
C GLY A 530 -8.26 5.25 -13.60
N ARG A 531 -7.46 6.32 -13.47
CA ARG A 531 -7.79 7.66 -13.98
C ARG A 531 -6.87 8.10 -15.11
N VAL A 532 -7.44 8.82 -16.08
CA VAL A 532 -6.70 9.45 -17.18
C VAL A 532 -6.91 10.95 -17.10
N VAL A 533 -5.80 11.70 -17.05
CA VAL A 533 -5.78 13.16 -17.04
C VAL A 533 -5.85 13.65 -18.48
N VAL A 534 -6.95 14.29 -18.85
CA VAL A 534 -7.23 14.73 -20.22
C VAL A 534 -7.36 16.24 -20.30
N LYS A 535 -6.74 16.84 -21.32
CA LYS A 535 -6.94 18.24 -21.70
C LYS A 535 -7.95 18.32 -22.83
N ASP A 536 -9.12 18.90 -22.56
CA ASP A 536 -10.08 19.22 -23.59
C ASP A 536 -9.50 20.28 -24.56
N LYS A 537 -9.70 20.07 -25.86
CA LYS A 537 -9.16 20.98 -26.90
C LYS A 537 -9.99 22.25 -27.06
N GLU A 538 -11.30 22.18 -26.89
CA GLU A 538 -12.20 23.31 -27.17
C GLU A 538 -12.19 24.35 -26.04
N SER A 539 -12.33 23.90 -24.79
CA SER A 539 -12.29 24.77 -23.61
C SER A 539 -10.89 24.93 -23.00
N GLY A 540 -9.90 24.15 -23.46
CA GLY A 540 -8.54 24.13 -22.94
C GLY A 540 -8.39 23.53 -21.52
N LYS A 541 -9.49 23.11 -20.89
CA LYS A 541 -9.53 22.67 -19.49
C LYS A 541 -8.92 21.28 -19.31
N ILE A 542 -8.22 21.10 -18.20
CA ILE A 542 -7.74 19.78 -17.76
C ILE A 542 -8.79 19.16 -16.82
N THR A 543 -9.13 17.89 -17.06
CA THR A 543 -10.10 17.11 -16.29
C THR A 543 -9.60 15.66 -16.13
N THR A 544 -10.28 14.86 -15.32
CA THR A 544 -10.00 13.43 -15.16
C THR A 544 -11.18 12.60 -15.65
N LYS A 545 -10.92 11.57 -16.45
CA LYS A 545 -11.87 10.50 -16.77
C LYS A 545 -11.46 9.21 -16.05
N LEU A 546 -12.42 8.40 -15.61
CA LEU A 546 -12.15 7.03 -15.17
C LEU A 546 -12.18 6.09 -16.37
N VAL A 547 -11.34 5.05 -16.35
CA VAL A 547 -11.29 4.01 -17.39
C VAL A 547 -11.10 2.64 -16.75
N LYS A 548 -11.76 1.62 -17.32
CA LYS A 548 -11.58 0.21 -16.98
C LYS A 548 -11.81 -0.61 -18.26
N LEU A 549 -10.84 -1.41 -18.68
CA LEU A 549 -11.04 -2.31 -19.83
C LEU A 549 -11.81 -3.56 -19.38
N ALA A 550 -12.73 -4.03 -20.23
CA ALA A 550 -13.70 -5.07 -19.90
C ALA A 550 -13.16 -6.52 -20.01
N TRP A 551 -11.86 -6.69 -20.26
CA TRP A 551 -11.20 -7.98 -20.42
C TRP A 551 -9.80 -7.95 -19.75
N PRO A 552 -9.25 -9.10 -19.35
CA PRO A 552 -7.86 -9.17 -18.88
C PRO A 552 -6.91 -8.83 -20.02
N ILE A 553 -5.98 -7.90 -19.75
CA ILE A 553 -5.00 -7.39 -20.72
C ILE A 553 -3.57 -7.82 -20.38
N ALA A 554 -3.35 -8.35 -19.18
CA ALA A 554 -2.04 -8.66 -18.63
C ALA A 554 -2.06 -10.01 -17.91
N ARG A 555 -0.92 -10.70 -17.89
CA ARG A 555 -0.66 -11.86 -17.04
C ARG A 555 0.81 -11.92 -16.63
N ILE A 556 1.08 -12.42 -15.43
CA ILE A 556 2.43 -12.72 -14.93
C ILE A 556 2.57 -14.24 -14.93
N PRO A 557 3.07 -14.88 -16.02
CA PRO A 557 3.09 -16.34 -16.13
C PRO A 557 4.19 -16.95 -15.26
N THR A 558 3.91 -18.07 -14.59
CA THR A 558 4.98 -18.83 -13.91
C THR A 558 5.94 -19.49 -14.89
N LEU A 559 7.16 -19.76 -14.43
CA LEU A 559 8.06 -20.67 -15.11
C LEU A 559 7.62 -22.12 -14.87
N ALA A 560 7.72 -22.98 -15.88
CA ALA A 560 7.39 -24.39 -15.71
C ALA A 560 8.36 -25.06 -14.69
N PRO A 561 7.88 -25.92 -13.77
CA PRO A 561 8.74 -26.51 -12.73
C PRO A 561 9.88 -27.38 -13.27
N HIS A 562 9.74 -27.88 -14.51
CA HIS A 562 10.75 -28.65 -15.24
C HIS A 562 12.11 -27.95 -15.40
N PHE A 563 12.18 -26.61 -15.28
CA PHE A 563 13.43 -25.85 -15.36
C PHE A 563 14.26 -25.85 -14.05
N GLY A 564 13.80 -26.53 -12.99
CA GLY A 564 14.60 -26.81 -11.79
C GLY A 564 14.81 -25.65 -10.81
N VAL A 565 14.51 -24.41 -11.20
CA VAL A 565 14.67 -23.20 -10.36
C VAL A 565 13.41 -22.78 -9.59
N GLY A 566 12.39 -23.65 -9.55
CA GLY A 566 11.08 -23.33 -8.99
C GLY A 566 10.21 -22.47 -9.91
N MET A 567 8.88 -22.50 -9.70
CA MET A 567 7.92 -21.87 -10.62
C MET A 567 7.94 -20.33 -10.60
N LEU A 568 8.44 -19.73 -9.52
CA LEU A 568 8.50 -18.27 -9.34
C LEU A 568 9.92 -17.71 -9.55
N GLY A 569 10.91 -18.57 -9.84
CA GLY A 569 12.33 -18.20 -9.75
C GLY A 569 12.67 -17.71 -8.34
N THR A 570 13.20 -16.49 -8.24
CA THR A 570 13.44 -15.80 -6.95
C THR A 570 12.32 -14.82 -6.58
N ASN A 571 11.22 -14.78 -7.34
CA ASN A 571 10.15 -13.78 -7.24
C ASN A 571 10.64 -12.32 -7.41
N ASN A 572 11.67 -12.07 -8.22
CA ASN A 572 12.20 -10.72 -8.39
C ASN A 572 11.21 -9.81 -9.15
N ALA A 573 10.70 -8.78 -8.48
CA ALA A 573 9.59 -7.96 -8.97
C ALA A 573 9.88 -7.17 -10.27
N GLU A 574 11.13 -6.80 -10.55
CA GLU A 574 11.48 -5.99 -11.74
C GLU A 574 11.78 -6.85 -12.99
N THR A 575 12.22 -8.09 -12.79
CA THR A 575 12.78 -8.93 -13.86
C THR A 575 12.00 -10.20 -14.13
N GLN A 576 11.35 -10.78 -13.11
CA GLN A 576 10.61 -12.04 -13.20
C GLN A 576 9.09 -11.79 -13.15
N ALA A 577 8.60 -10.94 -12.25
CA ALA A 577 7.16 -10.63 -12.13
C ALA A 577 6.63 -9.60 -13.16
N VAL A 578 7.22 -9.53 -14.36
CA VAL A 578 6.90 -8.51 -15.38
C VAL A 578 5.69 -8.95 -16.22
N PRO A 579 4.56 -8.20 -16.22
CA PRO A 579 3.37 -8.61 -16.96
C PRO A 579 3.58 -8.61 -18.48
N ILE A 580 3.12 -9.68 -19.12
CA ILE A 580 2.99 -9.81 -20.57
C ILE A 580 1.61 -9.29 -20.99
N ILE A 581 1.55 -8.47 -22.05
CA ILE A 581 0.32 -7.79 -22.53
C ILE A 581 0.01 -8.05 -24.02
N GLY A 582 0.75 -8.93 -24.69
CA GLY A 582 0.48 -9.31 -26.07
C GLY A 582 1.70 -9.89 -26.78
N LEU A 583 1.52 -10.13 -28.09
CA LEU A 583 2.55 -10.66 -28.99
C LEU A 583 2.90 -9.66 -30.09
N ASP A 584 4.14 -9.77 -30.58
CA ASP A 584 4.69 -9.02 -31.71
C ASP A 584 5.91 -9.77 -32.28
N ASN A 585 5.71 -10.56 -33.34
CA ASN A 585 6.72 -11.43 -33.95
C ASN A 585 7.26 -10.85 -35.28
N SER A 586 7.17 -9.53 -35.49
CA SER A 586 7.58 -8.90 -36.77
C SER A 586 9.08 -9.08 -37.06
N ASP A 587 9.88 -9.32 -36.02
CA ASP A 587 11.31 -9.65 -36.10
C ASP A 587 11.60 -10.96 -36.84
N LEU A 588 10.63 -11.86 -36.97
CA LEU A 588 10.76 -13.09 -37.76
C LEU A 588 10.58 -12.86 -39.27
N GLU A 589 9.96 -11.74 -39.68
CA GLU A 589 9.71 -11.39 -41.09
C GLU A 589 10.61 -10.25 -41.59
N SER A 590 11.23 -9.47 -40.70
CA SER A 590 12.09 -8.33 -41.03
C SER A 590 13.58 -8.68 -41.04
N THR A 591 14.31 -8.30 -42.10
CA THR A 591 15.78 -8.36 -42.17
C THR A 591 16.49 -7.17 -41.49
N ASP A 592 15.74 -6.23 -40.91
CA ASP A 592 16.28 -5.04 -40.24
C ASP A 592 16.54 -5.34 -38.76
N GLU A 593 17.80 -5.23 -38.29
CA GLU A 593 18.13 -5.31 -36.85
C GLU A 593 17.69 -4.06 -36.06
N GLU A 594 17.23 -3.00 -36.72
CA GLU A 594 16.77 -1.77 -36.07
C GLU A 594 15.43 -1.95 -35.35
N PHE A 595 15.47 -1.85 -34.01
CA PHE A 595 14.29 -1.79 -33.16
C PHE A 595 13.50 -0.49 -33.40
N LYS A 596 12.66 -0.50 -34.45
CA LYS A 596 11.75 0.59 -34.83
C LYS A 596 10.59 0.67 -33.84
N ASN A 597 10.87 1.36 -32.74
CA ASN A 597 9.93 1.72 -31.68
C ASN A 597 8.77 2.51 -32.29
N PHE A 598 7.65 1.83 -32.62
CA PHE A 598 6.45 2.50 -33.12
C PHE A 598 5.88 3.36 -31.99
N THR A 599 6.18 4.65 -31.97
CA THR A 599 5.62 5.59 -30.99
C THR A 599 4.24 6.08 -31.46
N LEU A 600 3.42 6.54 -30.52
CA LEU A 600 2.06 7.01 -30.79
C LEU A 600 1.82 8.30 -30.02
N GLY A 601 1.49 9.36 -30.76
CA GLY A 601 1.72 10.74 -30.29
C GLY A 601 3.05 11.28 -30.82
N ALA A 602 3.31 12.58 -30.62
CA ALA A 602 4.58 13.20 -31.01
C ALA A 602 5.69 12.88 -29.98
N GLU A 603 6.94 13.08 -30.36
CA GLU A 603 8.08 13.00 -29.43
C GLU A 603 7.88 13.95 -28.23
N GLY A 604 8.26 13.49 -27.04
CA GLY A 604 8.04 14.23 -25.78
C GLY A 604 6.59 14.25 -25.27
N THR A 605 5.61 13.70 -25.99
CA THR A 605 4.24 13.54 -25.46
C THR A 605 4.13 12.33 -24.52
N PHE A 606 3.22 12.41 -23.54
CA PHE A 606 2.95 11.30 -22.62
C PHE A 606 2.55 10.01 -23.35
N ALA A 607 1.73 10.10 -24.40
CA ALA A 607 1.32 8.95 -25.19
C ALA A 607 2.51 8.15 -25.77
N ALA A 608 3.62 8.82 -26.09
CA ALA A 608 4.82 8.18 -26.62
C ALA A 608 5.66 7.42 -25.56
N THR A 609 5.39 7.60 -24.25
CA THR A 609 6.07 6.84 -23.17
C THR A 609 5.32 5.57 -22.76
N GLN A 610 4.22 5.25 -23.44
CA GLN A 610 3.31 4.14 -23.13
C GLN A 610 3.17 3.16 -24.31
N PRO A 611 2.80 1.88 -24.08
CA PRO A 611 2.63 0.92 -25.17
C PRO A 611 1.52 1.36 -26.16
N PRO A 612 1.79 1.43 -27.48
CA PRO A 612 0.83 1.99 -28.46
C PRO A 612 -0.51 1.27 -28.52
N LYS A 613 -0.49 -0.07 -28.41
CA LYS A 613 -1.70 -0.91 -28.36
C LYS A 613 -2.54 -0.58 -27.11
N LEU A 614 -1.90 -0.28 -25.97
CA LEU A 614 -2.58 0.14 -24.73
C LEU A 614 -3.17 1.55 -24.84
N VAL A 615 -2.40 2.53 -25.35
CA VAL A 615 -2.92 3.90 -25.54
C VAL A 615 -4.15 3.90 -26.45
N ARG A 616 -4.14 3.13 -27.54
CA ARG A 616 -5.32 2.96 -28.42
C ARG A 616 -6.52 2.36 -27.67
N ALA A 617 -6.32 1.34 -26.83
CA ALA A 617 -7.41 0.73 -26.06
C ALA A 617 -8.02 1.70 -25.03
N ILE A 618 -7.17 2.37 -24.24
CA ILE A 618 -7.59 3.36 -23.24
C ILE A 618 -8.27 4.58 -23.89
N ALA A 619 -7.72 5.08 -24.99
CA ALA A 619 -8.30 6.18 -25.76
C ALA A 619 -9.65 5.78 -26.38
N GLY A 620 -9.75 4.56 -26.95
CA GLY A 620 -10.97 4.02 -27.53
C GLY A 620 -12.12 3.91 -26.52
N GLU A 621 -11.86 3.37 -25.32
CA GLU A 621 -12.87 3.30 -24.26
C GLU A 621 -13.31 4.70 -23.78
N LEU A 622 -12.39 5.67 -23.77
CA LEU A 622 -12.68 7.05 -23.39
C LEU A 622 -13.22 7.93 -24.54
N SER A 623 -13.43 7.36 -25.73
CA SER A 623 -13.79 8.06 -26.98
C SER A 623 -12.88 9.24 -27.31
N ILE A 624 -11.56 9.07 -27.11
CA ILE A 624 -10.50 10.02 -27.42
C ILE A 624 -9.90 9.66 -28.78
N THR A 625 -10.05 10.55 -29.77
CA THR A 625 -9.45 10.39 -31.11
C THR A 625 -8.07 11.02 -31.24
N ASP A 626 -7.75 12.00 -30.39
CA ASP A 626 -6.46 12.69 -30.37
C ASP A 626 -5.65 12.32 -29.14
N TYR A 627 -4.58 11.55 -29.33
CA TYR A 627 -3.76 11.05 -28.23
C TYR A 627 -2.97 12.15 -27.51
N SER A 628 -2.79 13.34 -28.10
CA SER A 628 -2.14 14.48 -27.44
C SER A 628 -3.02 15.14 -26.38
N SER A 629 -4.32 14.83 -26.36
CA SER A 629 -5.23 15.22 -25.27
C SER A 629 -4.98 14.45 -23.99
N ILE A 630 -4.27 13.31 -24.03
CA ILE A 630 -3.90 12.52 -22.85
C ILE A 630 -2.61 13.11 -22.26
N ILE A 631 -2.75 13.77 -21.11
CA ILE A 631 -1.65 14.48 -20.44
C ILE A 631 -0.88 13.56 -19.50
N ASN A 632 -1.58 12.66 -18.80
CA ASN A 632 -1.01 11.64 -17.93
C ASN A 632 -2.08 10.57 -17.59
N TRP A 633 -1.69 9.49 -16.92
CA TRP A 633 -2.63 8.58 -16.27
C TRP A 633 -2.08 8.03 -14.94
N GLU A 634 -2.97 7.57 -14.08
CA GLU A 634 -2.66 6.66 -12.98
C GLU A 634 -3.54 5.42 -13.20
N LEU A 635 -2.93 4.40 -13.79
CA LEU A 635 -3.54 3.10 -14.07
C LEU A 635 -2.85 2.02 -13.24
N GLU A 636 -3.60 0.97 -12.94
CA GLU A 636 -3.18 -0.16 -12.13
C GLU A 636 -3.74 -1.48 -12.68
N LEU A 637 -3.02 -2.58 -12.41
CA LEU A 637 -3.45 -3.93 -12.75
C LEU A 637 -4.11 -4.63 -11.56
N PHE A 638 -5.19 -5.37 -11.83
CA PHE A 638 -6.01 -6.01 -10.80
C PHE A 638 -6.56 -7.38 -11.25
N ASP A 639 -6.81 -8.31 -10.31
CA ASP A 639 -7.51 -9.58 -10.58
C ASP A 639 -8.91 -9.32 -11.15
N THR A 640 -9.17 -9.82 -12.37
CA THR A 640 -10.47 -9.72 -13.06
C THR A 640 -11.50 -10.71 -12.57
N GLN A 641 -11.11 -11.78 -11.85
CA GLN A 641 -12.04 -12.82 -11.42
C GLN A 641 -13.11 -12.21 -10.48
N PRO A 642 -14.41 -12.22 -10.86
CA PRO A 642 -15.46 -11.55 -10.09
C PRO A 642 -15.54 -12.01 -8.64
N ALA A 643 -15.82 -11.08 -7.72
CA ALA A 643 -16.12 -11.41 -6.34
C ALA A 643 -17.43 -12.22 -6.27
N GLN A 644 -17.44 -13.28 -5.45
CA GLN A 644 -18.55 -14.24 -5.43
C GLN A 644 -18.67 -14.93 -4.08
N VAL A 645 -19.89 -15.38 -3.74
CA VAL A 645 -20.12 -16.27 -2.60
C VAL A 645 -19.62 -17.69 -2.88
N GLY A 646 -19.12 -18.37 -1.85
CA GLY A 646 -18.55 -19.71 -1.95
C GLY A 646 -18.49 -20.45 -0.61
N GLY A 647 -17.98 -21.68 -0.62
CA GLY A 647 -18.24 -22.66 0.45
C GLY A 647 -19.36 -23.63 0.06
N LEU A 648 -19.63 -24.65 0.89
CA LEU A 648 -20.62 -25.69 0.59
C LEU A 648 -22.06 -25.19 0.78
N GLU A 649 -22.26 -24.31 1.74
CA GLU A 649 -23.53 -23.63 2.07
C GLU A 649 -23.50 -22.13 1.67
N LYS A 650 -22.46 -21.72 0.93
CA LYS A 650 -22.16 -20.34 0.48
C LYS A 650 -21.77 -19.39 1.62
N GLU A 651 -21.13 -19.93 2.66
CA GLU A 651 -20.74 -19.28 3.91
C GLU A 651 -19.73 -18.14 3.75
N PHE A 652 -18.99 -18.11 2.65
CA PHE A 652 -17.87 -17.20 2.40
C PHE A 652 -18.13 -16.25 1.23
N ILE A 653 -17.35 -15.17 1.15
CA ILE A 653 -17.13 -14.36 -0.06
C ILE A 653 -15.65 -14.44 -0.43
N PHE A 654 -15.37 -14.83 -1.67
CA PHE A 654 -14.03 -14.89 -2.26
C PHE A 654 -13.83 -13.71 -3.20
N ALA A 655 -12.93 -12.78 -2.86
CA ALA A 655 -12.75 -11.53 -3.61
C ALA A 655 -11.32 -10.97 -3.47
N GLY A 656 -10.86 -10.22 -4.47
CA GLY A 656 -9.64 -9.40 -4.35
C GLY A 656 -9.94 -8.02 -3.80
N ARG A 657 -8.93 -7.39 -3.16
CA ARG A 657 -8.99 -6.01 -2.65
C ARG A 657 -10.08 -5.84 -1.57
N VAL A 658 -10.04 -6.72 -0.56
CA VAL A 658 -10.94 -6.68 0.60
C VAL A 658 -10.43 -5.68 1.64
N ASP A 659 -9.10 -5.67 1.88
CA ASP A 659 -8.33 -4.54 2.43
C ASP A 659 -8.65 -3.23 1.69
N ASP A 660 -8.93 -2.13 2.40
CA ASP A 660 -10.01 -2.07 3.40
C ASP A 660 -11.34 -1.62 2.75
N LYS A 661 -11.51 -1.96 1.46
CA LYS A 661 -12.77 -1.74 0.76
C LYS A 661 -13.97 -2.38 1.45
N ILE A 662 -13.79 -3.33 2.37
CA ILE A 662 -14.87 -3.85 3.22
C ILE A 662 -15.27 -2.92 4.38
N CYS A 663 -14.37 -2.47 5.27
CA CYS A 663 -14.80 -1.64 6.40
C CYS A 663 -15.22 -0.25 5.91
N SER A 664 -14.51 0.32 4.93
CA SER A 664 -14.94 1.52 4.19
C SER A 664 -16.36 1.41 3.60
N TRP A 665 -16.74 0.26 3.01
CA TRP A 665 -18.07 0.09 2.42
C TRP A 665 -19.18 -0.06 3.46
N VAL A 666 -18.96 -0.83 4.53
CA VAL A 666 -19.97 -0.99 5.59
C VAL A 666 -20.12 0.29 6.41
N ALA A 667 -19.06 1.09 6.57
CA ALA A 667 -19.11 2.39 7.21
C ALA A 667 -20.02 3.36 6.43
N ILE A 668 -19.83 3.46 5.11
CA ILE A 668 -20.68 4.30 4.24
C ILE A 668 -22.14 3.82 4.23
N GLU A 669 -22.42 2.51 4.13
CA GLU A 669 -23.79 2.01 4.23
C GLU A 669 -24.41 2.26 5.63
N GLY A 670 -23.63 2.12 6.71
CA GLY A 670 -24.06 2.40 8.08
C GLY A 670 -24.42 3.87 8.30
N LEU A 671 -23.59 4.79 7.79
CA LEU A 671 -23.87 6.23 7.82
C LEU A 671 -25.11 6.58 6.99
N ILE A 672 -25.25 6.03 5.78
CA ILE A 672 -26.44 6.25 4.95
C ILE A 672 -27.70 5.69 5.64
N ALA A 673 -27.62 4.54 6.30
CA ALA A 673 -28.75 3.93 7.01
C ALA A 673 -29.14 4.68 8.29
N SER A 674 -28.18 5.24 9.04
CA SER A 674 -28.44 6.16 10.15
C SER A 674 -29.07 7.46 9.63
N ALA A 675 -28.43 8.12 8.66
CA ALA A 675 -28.86 9.41 8.10
C ALA A 675 -30.06 9.33 7.12
N SER A 676 -30.77 8.21 7.10
CA SER A 676 -32.05 8.01 6.41
C SER A 676 -33.20 7.65 7.37
N ALA A 677 -32.91 7.44 8.66
CA ALA A 677 -33.94 7.30 9.68
C ALA A 677 -34.67 8.64 9.94
N PRO A 678 -35.89 8.64 10.51
CA PRO A 678 -36.56 9.86 10.95
C PRO A 678 -35.65 10.65 11.91
N SER A 679 -35.28 11.87 11.52
CA SER A 679 -34.28 12.67 12.24
C SER A 679 -34.84 13.20 13.56
N GLY A 680 -34.36 12.63 14.67
CA GLY A 680 -34.53 13.18 16.01
C GLY A 680 -33.71 14.46 16.20
N ASP A 681 -33.70 14.94 17.44
CA ASP A 681 -32.95 16.14 17.85
C ASP A 681 -31.48 15.83 18.18
N ASP A 682 -30.88 14.86 17.45
CA ASP A 682 -29.49 14.41 17.56
C ASP A 682 -28.54 15.61 17.71
N GLY A 683 -27.69 15.59 18.74
CA GLY A 683 -26.79 16.67 19.11
C GLY A 683 -25.40 16.57 18.47
N ILE A 684 -25.07 15.45 17.82
CA ILE A 684 -23.73 15.16 17.27
C ILE A 684 -23.65 15.33 15.74
N VAL A 685 -22.43 15.34 15.21
CA VAL A 685 -22.15 15.03 13.80
C VAL A 685 -21.86 13.54 13.66
N LYS A 686 -22.41 12.92 12.62
CA LYS A 686 -22.17 11.50 12.26
C LYS A 686 -21.30 11.48 11.01
N LEU A 687 -20.13 10.87 11.03
CA LEU A 687 -19.09 11.05 10.01
C LEU A 687 -18.40 9.73 9.61
N VAL A 688 -18.13 9.57 8.32
CA VAL A 688 -17.24 8.52 7.76
C VAL A 688 -16.13 9.19 6.95
N GLY A 689 -14.88 8.85 7.25
CA GLY A 689 -13.73 9.08 6.37
C GLY A 689 -13.29 7.78 5.70
N VAL A 690 -13.02 7.84 4.39
CA VAL A 690 -12.30 6.79 3.65
C VAL A 690 -11.06 7.40 3.01
N PHE A 691 -9.89 6.82 3.31
CA PHE A 691 -8.57 7.35 2.96
C PHE A 691 -7.87 6.53 1.87
N ASP A 692 -6.83 7.10 1.29
CA ASP A 692 -5.94 6.53 0.27
C ASP A 692 -4.52 6.55 0.85
N ASP A 693 -3.63 5.71 0.32
CA ASP A 693 -2.25 5.59 0.77
C ASP A 693 -2.03 5.10 2.22
N GLU A 694 -2.98 4.37 2.83
CA GLU A 694 -2.72 3.67 4.11
C GLU A 694 -1.56 2.71 3.97
N GLU A 695 -1.61 1.86 2.94
CA GLU A 695 -0.70 0.74 2.68
C GLU A 695 0.76 1.16 2.44
N ILE A 696 1.03 2.47 2.39
CA ILE A 696 2.35 3.10 2.30
C ILE A 696 2.63 4.11 3.44
N GLY A 697 1.94 3.97 4.58
CA GLY A 697 2.15 4.72 5.83
C GLY A 697 1.31 6.00 5.98
N SER A 698 0.28 6.18 5.16
CA SER A 698 -0.73 7.26 5.18
C SER A 698 -0.22 8.72 5.16
N LEU A 699 1.08 8.92 4.86
CA LEU A 699 1.78 10.21 4.93
C LEU A 699 1.75 10.99 3.60
N LEU A 700 0.56 11.07 2.99
CA LEU A 700 0.30 11.88 1.80
C LEU A 700 -0.95 12.75 2.00
N ARG A 701 -1.13 13.77 1.15
CA ARG A 701 -2.19 14.79 1.35
C ARG A 701 -3.62 14.23 1.43
N GLN A 702 -3.83 13.02 0.93
CA GLN A 702 -5.12 12.32 0.91
C GLN A 702 -5.19 11.15 1.91
N GLY A 703 -4.07 10.74 2.51
CA GLY A 703 -4.04 9.74 3.58
C GLY A 703 -4.38 10.32 4.95
N ALA A 704 -4.50 9.44 5.94
CA ALA A 704 -4.97 9.74 7.29
C ALA A 704 -4.03 10.68 8.08
N ARG A 705 -2.73 10.72 7.75
CA ARG A 705 -1.79 11.69 8.34
C ARG A 705 -1.80 13.06 7.65
N GLY A 706 -2.62 13.22 6.60
CA GLY A 706 -2.95 14.50 6.00
C GLY A 706 -4.02 15.25 6.79
N ASN A 707 -4.11 16.57 6.62
CA ASN A 707 -5.07 17.42 7.33
C ASN A 707 -6.56 17.24 6.92
N PHE A 708 -6.92 16.15 6.22
CA PHE A 708 -8.23 16.03 5.58
C PHE A 708 -9.37 15.89 6.59
N LEU A 709 -9.23 15.02 7.59
CA LEU A 709 -10.23 14.86 8.65
C LEU A 709 -10.21 16.01 9.68
N PRO A 710 -9.06 16.38 10.30
CA PRO A 710 -9.02 17.48 11.25
C PRO A 710 -9.54 18.80 10.65
N GLY A 711 -9.11 19.12 9.43
CA GLY A 711 -9.57 20.33 8.72
C GLY A 711 -11.03 20.26 8.26
N THR A 712 -11.62 19.07 8.09
CA THR A 712 -13.07 18.93 7.83
C THR A 712 -13.87 19.19 9.11
N ILE A 713 -13.43 18.65 10.25
CA ILE A 713 -14.10 18.86 11.55
C ILE A 713 -13.99 20.32 11.99
N GLU A 714 -12.82 20.96 11.87
CA GLU A 714 -12.65 22.38 12.17
C GLU A 714 -13.64 23.25 11.38
N ARG A 715 -13.78 23.00 10.07
CA ARG A 715 -14.69 23.76 9.20
C ARG A 715 -16.17 23.54 9.52
N ILE A 716 -16.53 22.38 10.09
CA ILE A 716 -17.89 22.13 10.59
C ILE A 716 -18.10 22.86 11.91
N ALA A 717 -17.16 22.77 12.86
CA ALA A 717 -17.23 23.46 14.15
C ALA A 717 -17.23 24.99 13.99
N GLU A 718 -16.49 25.54 13.02
CA GLU A 718 -16.52 26.96 12.65
C GLU A 718 -17.89 27.40 12.13
N ALA A 719 -18.53 26.63 11.24
CA ALA A 719 -19.75 27.04 10.54
C ALA A 719 -20.95 27.33 11.46
N PHE A 720 -21.01 26.71 12.64
CA PHE A 720 -22.06 26.95 13.64
C PHE A 720 -21.60 27.83 14.82
N SER A 721 -20.36 28.34 14.77
CA SER A 721 -19.78 29.18 15.82
C SER A 721 -20.14 30.65 15.61
N LYS A 722 -20.77 31.27 16.62
CA LYS A 722 -21.08 32.72 16.62
C LYS A 722 -19.83 33.63 16.65
N SER A 723 -18.64 33.06 16.85
CA SER A 723 -17.38 33.78 16.98
C SER A 723 -16.29 33.29 16.01
N GLY A 724 -16.64 32.45 15.02
CA GLY A 724 -15.68 31.80 14.11
C GLY A 724 -14.92 30.63 14.75
N SER A 725 -13.89 30.11 14.06
CA SER A 725 -13.02 29.06 14.63
C SER A 725 -12.33 29.54 15.91
N SER A 726 -12.23 28.64 16.90
CA SER A 726 -11.39 28.86 18.09
C SER A 726 -10.89 27.53 18.63
N ALA A 727 -9.65 27.52 19.12
CA ALA A 727 -9.02 26.32 19.67
C ALA A 727 -9.85 25.69 20.81
N ASN A 728 -10.49 26.50 21.66
CA ASN A 728 -11.34 26.00 22.74
C ASN A 728 -12.56 25.21 22.23
N ILE A 729 -13.23 25.71 21.19
CA ILE A 729 -14.38 25.02 20.56
C ILE A 729 -13.93 23.73 19.88
N LEU A 730 -12.78 23.75 19.20
CA LEU A 730 -12.24 22.58 18.51
C LEU A 730 -11.78 21.49 19.50
N SER A 731 -11.07 21.85 20.56
CA SER A 731 -10.67 20.91 21.62
C SER A 731 -11.87 20.33 22.37
N GLN A 732 -12.92 21.12 22.63
CA GLN A 732 -14.19 20.60 23.19
C GLN A 732 -14.87 19.62 22.22
N THR A 733 -14.90 19.96 20.93
CA THR A 733 -15.43 19.07 19.88
C THR A 733 -14.69 17.74 19.87
N TYR A 734 -13.36 17.73 19.92
CA TYR A 734 -12.56 16.50 19.96
C TYR A 734 -12.70 15.70 21.27
N ALA A 735 -12.71 16.35 22.44
CA ALA A 735 -12.91 15.65 23.72
C ALA A 735 -14.27 14.91 23.79
N ASN A 736 -15.31 15.54 23.22
CA ASN A 736 -16.67 14.99 23.10
C ASN A 736 -16.82 14.01 21.91
N SER A 737 -15.75 13.70 21.16
CA SER A 737 -15.80 12.83 19.97
C SER A 737 -15.29 11.43 20.24
N PHE A 738 -15.69 10.49 19.37
CA PHE A 738 -15.19 9.12 19.37
C PHE A 738 -14.89 8.63 17.95
N LEU A 739 -13.77 7.92 17.81
CA LEU A 739 -13.27 7.40 16.54
C LEU A 739 -13.27 5.86 16.52
N LEU A 740 -14.12 5.28 15.69
CA LEU A 740 -13.92 3.91 15.20
C LEU A 740 -12.92 3.95 14.05
N SER A 741 -11.67 3.62 14.34
CA SER A 741 -10.71 3.21 13.32
C SER A 741 -11.16 1.85 12.79
N ALA A 742 -11.51 1.83 11.52
CA ALA A 742 -12.31 0.81 10.86
C ALA A 742 -11.41 0.09 9.85
N ASP A 743 -10.73 -0.95 10.30
CA ASP A 743 -9.70 -1.64 9.53
C ASP A 743 -9.82 -3.16 9.69
N VAL A 744 -9.49 -3.90 8.65
CA VAL A 744 -9.67 -5.36 8.59
C VAL A 744 -8.78 -6.09 9.59
N THR A 745 -9.30 -7.17 10.17
CA THR A 745 -8.60 -7.97 11.19
C THR A 745 -8.34 -9.39 10.69
N HIS A 746 -7.46 -10.15 11.35
CA HIS A 746 -7.10 -11.50 10.92
C HIS A 746 -8.07 -12.54 11.49
N ALA A 747 -8.95 -13.10 10.64
CA ALA A 747 -9.74 -14.28 10.98
C ALA A 747 -8.82 -15.49 11.26
N VAL A 748 -9.24 -16.39 12.15
CA VAL A 748 -8.46 -17.57 12.52
C VAL A 748 -8.27 -18.54 11.35
N ASN A 749 -7.02 -18.70 10.89
CA ASN A 749 -6.68 -19.64 9.84
C ASN A 749 -6.40 -21.03 10.47
N PRO A 750 -7.24 -22.06 10.21
CA PRO A 750 -7.11 -23.37 10.86
C PRO A 750 -5.82 -24.12 10.47
N ASN A 751 -5.17 -23.74 9.36
CA ASN A 751 -3.92 -24.36 8.93
C ASN A 751 -2.69 -23.78 9.65
N PHE A 752 -2.84 -22.67 10.39
CA PHE A 752 -1.74 -21.94 11.03
C PHE A 752 -2.08 -21.52 12.48
N LEU A 753 -2.83 -22.36 13.21
CA LEU A 753 -3.30 -22.06 14.57
C LEU A 753 -2.21 -21.58 15.54
N SER A 754 -0.97 -22.08 15.39
CA SER A 754 0.18 -21.66 16.21
C SER A 754 0.57 -20.18 16.06
N LYS A 755 0.09 -19.47 15.03
CA LYS A 755 0.30 -18.03 14.83
C LYS A 755 -0.77 -17.15 15.49
N TYR A 756 -1.87 -17.72 15.99
CA TYR A 756 -2.93 -16.99 16.66
C TYR A 756 -2.78 -17.05 18.18
N LEU A 757 -3.27 -16.02 18.88
CA LEU A 757 -3.34 -16.00 20.34
C LEU A 757 -4.65 -16.65 20.80
N GLU A 758 -4.57 -17.56 21.78
CA GLU A 758 -5.74 -18.22 22.33
C GLU A 758 -6.71 -17.20 22.96
N GLY A 759 -8.02 -17.38 22.75
CA GLY A 759 -9.06 -16.42 23.15
C GLY A 759 -9.18 -15.17 22.26
N HIS A 760 -8.15 -14.82 21.48
CA HIS A 760 -8.04 -13.58 20.70
C HIS A 760 -7.98 -13.85 19.19
N ALA A 761 -8.76 -14.84 18.74
CA ALA A 761 -8.74 -15.40 17.38
C ALA A 761 -10.16 -15.36 16.78
N PRO A 762 -10.53 -14.29 16.05
CA PRO A 762 -11.90 -14.05 15.58
C PRO A 762 -12.31 -15.00 14.46
N ARG A 763 -13.63 -15.16 14.28
CA ARG A 763 -14.24 -16.05 13.28
C ARG A 763 -15.11 -15.26 12.30
N LEU A 764 -15.24 -15.79 11.09
CA LEU A 764 -16.15 -15.29 10.06
C LEU A 764 -17.61 -15.52 10.46
N ASN A 765 -18.52 -14.67 9.96
CA ASN A 765 -19.98 -14.70 10.20
C ASN A 765 -20.40 -14.55 11.68
N VAL A 766 -19.62 -13.84 12.50
CA VAL A 766 -19.89 -13.67 13.95
C VAL A 766 -20.11 -12.22 14.36
N GLY A 767 -19.39 -11.27 13.75
CA GLY A 767 -19.47 -9.85 14.10
C GLY A 767 -18.10 -9.16 14.11
N LEU A 768 -18.11 -7.85 14.38
CA LEU A 768 -16.92 -7.00 14.30
C LEU A 768 -15.88 -7.37 15.35
N THR A 769 -14.61 -7.27 14.98
CA THR A 769 -13.47 -7.61 15.84
C THR A 769 -12.81 -6.35 16.34
N VAL A 770 -12.73 -6.18 17.66
CA VAL A 770 -11.85 -5.18 18.29
C VAL A 770 -10.40 -5.67 18.21
N ALA A 771 -9.52 -4.85 17.64
CA ALA A 771 -8.09 -5.10 17.61
C ALA A 771 -7.41 -4.44 18.81
N ALA A 772 -6.64 -5.21 19.57
CA ALA A 772 -5.85 -4.73 20.69
C ALA A 772 -4.35 -5.01 20.47
N ASP A 773 -3.51 -4.06 20.83
CA ASP A 773 -2.06 -4.20 20.88
C ASP A 773 -1.50 -3.36 22.04
N SER A 774 -0.52 -3.89 22.77
CA SER A 774 0.08 -3.22 23.93
C SER A 774 1.18 -2.21 23.58
N ASN A 775 1.52 -2.05 22.31
CA ASN A 775 2.69 -1.32 21.83
C ASN A 775 2.32 -0.11 20.94
N GLY A 776 1.03 0.22 20.84
CA GLY A 776 0.53 1.37 20.09
C GLY A 776 0.40 1.18 18.57
N HIS A 777 0.45 -0.06 18.07
CA HIS A 777 0.06 -0.35 16.68
C HIS A 777 -1.44 -0.14 16.45
N MET A 778 -2.22 -0.33 17.52
CA MET A 778 -3.66 -0.04 17.63
C MET A 778 -3.85 1.05 18.69
N THR A 779 -4.89 1.88 18.55
CA THR A 779 -5.26 2.95 19.51
C THR A 779 -6.23 2.49 20.60
N THR A 780 -6.71 1.24 20.53
CA THR A 780 -7.70 0.66 21.46
C THR A 780 -7.24 0.66 22.91
N ASP A 781 -8.00 1.33 23.79
CA ASP A 781 -7.83 1.27 25.24
C ASP A 781 -9.06 0.67 25.96
N SER A 782 -9.00 0.58 27.29
CA SER A 782 -10.08 0.01 28.11
C SER A 782 -11.35 0.86 28.10
N VAL A 783 -11.24 2.18 28.08
CA VAL A 783 -12.39 3.10 28.03
C VAL A 783 -13.12 2.97 26.70
N SER A 784 -12.37 2.98 25.59
CA SER A 784 -12.91 2.87 24.24
C SER A 784 -13.49 1.48 23.98
N THR A 785 -12.88 0.42 24.53
CA THR A 785 -13.44 -0.94 24.53
C THR A 785 -14.77 -1.00 25.28
N ALA A 786 -14.86 -0.41 26.47
CA ALA A 786 -16.11 -0.38 27.25
C ALA A 786 -17.21 0.41 26.53
N LEU A 787 -16.88 1.60 26.00
CA LEU A 787 -17.79 2.46 25.24
C LEU A 787 -18.32 1.75 23.98
N PHE A 788 -17.44 1.12 23.19
CA PHE A 788 -17.85 0.43 21.97
C PHE A 788 -18.60 -0.88 22.24
N THR A 789 -18.25 -1.61 23.31
CA THR A 789 -19.04 -2.75 23.80
C THR A 789 -20.46 -2.30 24.18
N ARG A 790 -20.59 -1.15 24.84
CA ARG A 790 -21.88 -0.59 25.24
C ARG A 790 -22.73 -0.10 24.05
N ILE A 791 -22.10 0.35 22.97
CA ILE A 791 -22.75 0.58 21.66
C ILE A 791 -23.23 -0.75 21.07
N ALA A 792 -22.39 -1.79 21.09
CA ALA A 792 -22.70 -3.10 20.54
C ALA A 792 -23.90 -3.75 21.26
N GLU A 793 -23.98 -3.66 22.59
CA GLU A 793 -25.16 -4.06 23.39
C GLU A 793 -26.45 -3.38 22.91
N LYS A 794 -26.46 -2.04 22.81
CA LYS A 794 -27.66 -1.26 22.44
C LYS A 794 -28.19 -1.60 21.05
N CYS A 795 -27.34 -2.09 20.15
CA CYS A 795 -27.72 -2.51 18.79
C CYS A 795 -27.75 -4.04 18.59
N ASP A 796 -27.65 -4.87 19.64
CA ASP A 796 -27.63 -6.34 19.53
C ASP A 796 -26.52 -6.87 18.60
N SER A 797 -25.36 -6.21 18.60
CA SER A 797 -24.18 -6.63 17.83
C SER A 797 -23.20 -7.40 18.71
N LYS A 798 -22.69 -8.52 18.22
CA LYS A 798 -21.64 -9.29 18.90
C LYS A 798 -20.27 -8.76 18.49
N LEU A 799 -19.44 -8.45 19.49
CA LEU A 799 -18.01 -8.18 19.29
C LEU A 799 -17.18 -9.46 19.39
N GLN A 800 -16.04 -9.43 18.72
CA GLN A 800 -14.92 -10.36 18.85
C GLN A 800 -13.66 -9.58 19.26
N ILE A 801 -12.60 -10.27 19.65
CA ILE A 801 -11.31 -9.66 19.98
C ILE A 801 -10.22 -10.32 19.14
N PHE A 802 -9.33 -9.50 18.58
CA PHE A 802 -8.07 -9.92 18.00
C PHE A 802 -6.91 -9.24 18.73
N GLN A 803 -5.86 -10.01 19.00
CA GLN A 803 -4.57 -9.52 19.47
C GLN A 803 -3.49 -10.48 18.99
N ILE A 804 -2.34 -9.93 18.58
CA ILE A 804 -1.19 -10.73 18.19
C ILE A 804 -0.61 -11.52 19.38
N ARG A 805 0.10 -12.61 19.09
CA ARG A 805 0.95 -13.26 20.09
C ARG A 805 2.16 -12.38 20.44
N ASN A 806 2.67 -12.49 21.66
CA ASN A 806 3.85 -11.76 22.15
C ASN A 806 5.15 -12.05 21.35
N ASP A 807 5.18 -13.16 20.59
CA ASP A 807 6.28 -13.59 19.71
C ASP A 807 5.97 -13.35 18.22
N SER A 808 5.07 -12.39 17.92
CA SER A 808 4.65 -12.00 16.58
C SER A 808 4.75 -10.48 16.37
N ARG A 809 4.76 -10.06 15.11
CA ARG A 809 4.62 -8.65 14.69
C ARG A 809 3.14 -8.32 14.42
N SER A 810 2.76 -7.06 14.63
CA SER A 810 1.46 -6.50 14.22
C SER A 810 1.59 -5.66 12.93
N GLY A 811 0.49 -5.54 12.18
CA GLY A 811 0.27 -4.39 11.30
C GLY A 811 -0.06 -3.14 12.13
N GLY A 812 -0.04 -1.97 11.51
CA GLY A 812 -0.64 -0.74 12.07
C GLY A 812 -1.90 -0.37 11.28
N THR A 813 -2.56 0.71 11.67
CA THR A 813 -3.79 1.22 11.03
C THR A 813 -3.81 2.76 11.02
N VAL A 814 -4.86 3.35 10.43
CA VAL A 814 -5.17 4.80 10.57
C VAL A 814 -5.47 5.24 12.00
N GLY A 815 -5.71 4.32 12.95
CA GLY A 815 -6.22 4.59 14.29
C GLY A 815 -5.30 5.47 15.13
N PRO A 816 -4.07 5.01 15.47
CA PRO A 816 -3.08 5.83 16.17
C PRO A 816 -2.76 7.14 15.44
N MET A 817 -2.82 7.15 14.10
CA MET A 817 -2.54 8.32 13.28
C MET A 817 -3.57 9.44 13.47
N LEU A 818 -4.86 9.09 13.42
CA LEU A 818 -5.98 10.04 13.57
C LEU A 818 -6.25 10.39 15.04
N SER A 819 -6.11 9.41 15.93
CA SER A 819 -6.17 9.57 17.38
C SER A 819 -5.17 10.63 17.86
N SER A 820 -3.89 10.48 17.53
CA SER A 820 -2.83 11.43 17.91
C SER A 820 -2.93 12.79 17.21
N ALA A 821 -3.48 12.87 15.99
CA ALA A 821 -3.66 14.13 15.27
C ALA A 821 -4.81 15.02 15.80
N MET A 822 -5.75 14.45 16.57
CA MET A 822 -6.94 15.16 17.07
C MET A 822 -7.11 15.11 18.60
N GLY A 823 -6.46 14.16 19.29
CA GLY A 823 -6.65 13.95 20.74
C GLY A 823 -8.00 13.33 21.09
N VAL A 824 -8.56 12.50 20.21
CA VAL A 824 -9.89 11.87 20.36
C VAL A 824 -9.79 10.49 21.00
N ARG A 825 -10.80 10.09 21.79
CA ARG A 825 -10.95 8.67 22.20
C ARG A 825 -11.21 7.82 20.97
N ALA A 826 -10.58 6.65 20.90
CA ALA A 826 -10.56 5.87 19.67
C ALA A 826 -10.41 4.36 19.93
N ILE A 827 -10.96 3.57 19.00
CA ILE A 827 -10.86 2.10 18.98
C ILE A 827 -10.51 1.64 17.58
N ASP A 828 -9.61 0.66 17.45
CA ASP A 828 -9.43 -0.11 16.23
C ASP A 828 -10.39 -1.31 16.25
N ALA A 829 -11.35 -1.36 15.33
CA ALA A 829 -12.20 -2.52 15.14
C ALA A 829 -12.75 -2.63 13.72
N GLY A 830 -12.70 -3.83 13.14
CA GLY A 830 -13.20 -4.08 11.79
C GLY A 830 -13.50 -5.54 11.50
N ILE A 831 -13.75 -5.85 10.23
CA ILE A 831 -14.21 -7.17 9.80
C ILE A 831 -13.03 -8.14 9.75
N ALA A 832 -13.22 -9.35 10.28
CA ALA A 832 -12.20 -10.40 10.20
C ALA A 832 -12.14 -11.01 8.79
N GLN A 833 -10.93 -11.11 8.22
CA GLN A 833 -10.68 -11.75 6.94
C GLN A 833 -9.56 -12.80 7.01
N LEU A 834 -9.63 -13.79 6.13
CA LEU A 834 -8.54 -14.71 5.80
C LEU A 834 -7.78 -14.18 4.57
N SER A 835 -6.47 -14.41 4.56
CA SER A 835 -5.59 -14.05 3.43
C SER A 835 -5.59 -12.56 3.06
N MET A 836 -5.58 -11.70 4.08
CA MET A 836 -5.14 -10.30 4.00
C MET A 836 -3.88 -10.14 3.12
N HIS A 837 -3.82 -9.07 2.32
CA HIS A 837 -2.74 -8.78 1.34
C HIS A 837 -2.54 -9.84 0.22
N SER A 838 -3.40 -10.85 0.11
CA SER A 838 -3.50 -11.68 -1.09
C SER A 838 -4.17 -10.89 -2.21
N ILE A 839 -3.82 -11.16 -3.48
CA ILE A 839 -4.61 -10.65 -4.61
C ILE A 839 -6.08 -11.14 -4.55
N ARG A 840 -6.34 -12.22 -3.80
CA ARG A 840 -7.68 -12.74 -3.50
C ARG A 840 -7.77 -13.24 -2.05
N ALA A 841 -8.53 -12.52 -1.23
CA ALA A 841 -8.80 -12.77 0.18
C ALA A 841 -10.16 -13.46 0.40
N THR A 842 -10.56 -13.67 1.66
CA THR A 842 -11.83 -14.32 2.01
C THR A 842 -12.44 -13.76 3.30
N VAL A 843 -13.74 -13.47 3.29
CA VAL A 843 -14.56 -13.08 4.45
C VAL A 843 -15.80 -13.97 4.55
N GLY A 844 -16.57 -13.88 5.63
CA GLY A 844 -17.89 -14.50 5.71
C GLY A 844 -18.93 -13.76 4.86
N ASN A 845 -19.97 -14.46 4.43
CA ASN A 845 -21.07 -13.89 3.66
C ASN A 845 -21.98 -12.94 4.48
N LEU A 846 -22.07 -13.13 5.79
CA LEU A 846 -22.84 -12.27 6.71
C LEU A 846 -22.04 -11.05 7.17
N ASP A 847 -20.71 -11.14 7.21
CA ASP A 847 -19.85 -10.13 7.81
C ASP A 847 -20.05 -8.70 7.25
N PRO A 848 -20.28 -8.47 5.93
CA PRO A 848 -20.66 -7.15 5.43
C PRO A 848 -21.94 -6.60 6.08
N GLY A 849 -22.97 -7.44 6.28
CA GLY A 849 -24.23 -7.02 6.89
C GLY A 849 -24.14 -6.85 8.41
N LEU A 850 -23.34 -7.67 9.08
CA LEU A 850 -23.01 -7.51 10.50
C LEU A 850 -22.21 -6.22 10.74
N GLY A 851 -21.31 -5.86 9.82
CA GLY A 851 -20.67 -4.55 9.77
C GLY A 851 -21.70 -3.41 9.68
N VAL A 852 -22.60 -3.42 8.68
CA VAL A 852 -23.60 -2.34 8.54
C VAL A 852 -24.49 -2.20 9.79
N LYS A 853 -24.80 -3.31 10.49
CA LYS A 853 -25.54 -3.30 11.76
C LYS A 853 -24.82 -2.49 12.84
N ILE A 854 -23.55 -2.79 13.11
CA ILE A 854 -22.81 -2.12 14.20
C ILE A 854 -22.32 -0.70 13.84
N PHE A 855 -21.95 -0.44 12.58
CA PHE A 855 -21.58 0.92 12.14
C PHE A 855 -22.78 1.87 12.19
N LYS A 856 -24.00 1.41 11.86
CA LYS A 856 -25.22 2.17 12.15
C LYS A 856 -25.42 2.36 13.66
N GLY A 857 -25.17 1.32 14.46
CA GLY A 857 -25.23 1.38 15.93
C GLY A 857 -24.33 2.46 16.54
N LEU A 858 -23.09 2.60 16.05
CA LEU A 858 -22.18 3.69 16.44
C LEU A 858 -22.83 5.06 16.22
N PHE A 859 -23.32 5.32 15.01
CA PHE A 859 -23.90 6.61 14.64
C PHE A 859 -25.24 6.91 15.34
N ASP A 860 -25.99 5.89 15.78
CA ASP A 860 -27.29 6.07 16.44
C ASP A 860 -27.23 6.01 17.97
N HIS A 861 -26.15 5.50 18.56
CA HIS A 861 -26.06 5.28 20.00
C HIS A 861 -24.91 6.01 20.69
N PHE A 862 -23.87 6.47 19.98
CA PHE A 862 -22.72 7.16 20.59
C PHE A 862 -23.13 8.25 21.58
N GLU A 863 -23.95 9.23 21.16
CA GLU A 863 -24.37 10.34 22.04
C GLU A 863 -25.15 9.89 23.28
N SER A 864 -25.80 8.72 23.23
CA SER A 864 -26.50 8.14 24.39
C SER A 864 -25.57 7.36 25.31
N VAL A 865 -24.51 6.77 24.75
CA VAL A 865 -23.50 5.98 25.49
C VAL A 865 -22.48 6.89 26.14
N ASP A 866 -22.03 7.96 25.47
CA ASP A 866 -21.02 8.88 26.00
C ASP A 866 -21.49 9.57 27.30
N LYS A 867 -22.80 9.80 27.42
CA LYS A 867 -23.48 10.30 28.63
C LYS A 867 -23.60 9.26 29.76
N GLU A 868 -23.12 8.03 29.56
CA GLU A 868 -22.97 7.00 30.60
C GLU A 868 -21.54 7.00 31.20
N PHE A 869 -20.65 7.91 30.78
CA PHE A 869 -19.28 8.10 31.28
C PHE A 869 -19.11 9.48 31.96
N GLU A 870 -18.15 9.60 32.89
CA GLU A 870 -17.77 10.81 33.64
C GLU A 870 -16.28 11.13 33.48
#